data_AF-A0A316LHB9-F1
#
_entry.id   AF-A0A316LHB9-F1
#
_cell.length_a   1.000
_cell.length_b   1.000
_cell.length_c   1.000
_cell.angle_alpha   90.00
_cell.angle_beta   90.00
_cell.angle_gamma   90.00
#
_symmetry.space_group_name_H-M   'P 1'
#
loop_
_entity.id
_entity.type
_entity.pdbx_description
1 polymer ?
#
loop_
_entity_poly.entity_id
_entity_poly.type
_entity_poly.pdbx_seq_one_letter_code
_entity_poly.pdbx_strand_id
1 'polypeptide(L)'
;MKTKNALFQKLGLLLILALTLSCGSEDIEDVIVPDPTDPIGIEPCDDPCANPDKCPDKCENPATGLNQESFVPEGTVTETDDGYMLEGKLTIPLDSIGEVVFENADIDVSFNDDGTLKGLTGNVEVPPLENFFEFAQPLQADIGFYSGKYLNENRNYEIVLKDDRSYFVFNIQANIELKIGVNDDPNATKPLSISPGSAGIALITDYTDPMFFFSIGGGIAGGDGEDNNNNGGGDNGGDNGNSSNDGRLLGVSFGGSFGGNIVYEPTNPVDDVVSFGAKTVVGGSASLFKIVEMSGLLYENKGFSIDADLQDPLSSDIGVGYRSGFNGKMDLALEINSFISFGFPIASGSAAVVAEASTNNGIEARAFINGEVDPDLSWYPNFIPIKPDGSLSADGYVNQNGVFDIGVQGTFSIETPNNQQGIEGAMRFSNPAFEIGGTYFKNDKEWSVQAAIKKDESEVVVSAPTDFVSGLDVEISQRIDSTLTVAQDALANLEQATADYEFELSLRGLRQVLPGIISTALQTIDDKVAEGIAEGRRRAEEEVSSRGAVYCSDNIPSIVNGIVKPYRDALIRMRNAVNNQTDNDQTRVELEASLRKLASLDRVNKTVTATITWGLPITACAVPFTSNRNVTLDFQVLTNEQVNQLTLAADNVKFIAETSDIMISAQAIFDAVPTQEILDRLDKLKQDIANQVKSYSDFAGVGFIKNHNSNEFIFFIEQGGERTNVASFNLFDPKSIVKILVPDL
;
A
#
# COMPACT_ATOMS: atom_id res chain seq x y z
N MET A 1 27.63 22.67 -27.06
CA MET A 1 27.38 21.22 -27.16
C MET A 1 25.98 20.95 -26.57
N LYS A 2 24.95 20.37 -27.20
CA LYS A 2 24.87 19.42 -28.35
C LYS A 2 25.90 18.28 -28.20
N THR A 3 25.56 17.01 -27.98
CA THR A 3 24.28 16.26 -28.03
C THR A 3 24.54 14.88 -27.34
N LYS A 4 23.61 14.05 -26.84
CA LYS A 4 22.16 13.82 -27.02
C LYS A 4 21.51 13.44 -25.66
N ASN A 5 20.23 13.79 -25.46
CA ASN A 5 19.30 13.06 -24.60
C ASN A 5 18.47 12.13 -25.50
N ALA A 6 18.79 10.84 -25.55
CA ALA A 6 18.14 9.89 -26.47
C ALA A 6 18.18 8.44 -25.98
N LEU A 7 17.76 8.18 -24.74
CA LEU A 7 17.47 6.81 -24.27
C LEU A 7 16.23 6.71 -23.37
N PHE A 8 15.86 7.77 -22.63
CA PHE A 8 14.67 7.79 -21.75
C PHE A 8 13.34 8.13 -22.46
N GLN A 9 13.34 8.29 -23.78
CA GLN A 9 12.14 8.66 -24.57
C GLN A 9 11.50 7.46 -25.30
N LYS A 10 11.77 6.22 -24.85
CA LYS A 10 11.24 4.99 -25.46
C LYS A 10 10.67 3.93 -24.51
N LEU A 11 10.54 4.22 -23.21
CA LEU A 11 9.75 3.38 -22.28
C LEU A 11 8.49 4.09 -21.73
N GLY A 12 8.43 5.42 -21.80
CA GLY A 12 7.28 6.23 -21.38
C GLY A 12 6.31 6.61 -22.51
N LEU A 13 6.17 5.77 -23.55
CA LEU A 13 5.27 6.04 -24.69
C LEU A 13 4.59 4.77 -25.23
N LEU A 14 4.16 3.89 -24.32
CA LEU A 14 3.32 2.72 -24.65
C LEU A 14 2.07 2.61 -23.74
N LEU A 15 1.75 3.64 -22.95
CA LEU A 15 0.66 3.62 -21.96
C LEU A 15 -0.28 4.85 -22.03
N ILE A 16 -0.17 5.69 -23.07
CA ILE A 16 -1.08 6.83 -23.29
C ILE A 16 -1.45 6.91 -24.78
N LEU A 17 -2.23 5.92 -25.24
CA LEU A 17 -3.00 6.02 -26.49
C LEU A 17 -4.21 5.04 -26.52
N ALA A 18 -4.99 4.97 -25.44
CA ALA A 18 -6.18 4.11 -25.36
C ALA A 18 -7.35 4.72 -24.55
N LEU A 19 -7.36 6.04 -24.33
CA LEU A 19 -8.45 6.74 -23.62
C LEU A 19 -8.89 7.99 -24.39
N THR A 20 -9.56 7.79 -25.52
CA THR A 20 -10.69 8.62 -26.03
C THR A 20 -11.26 7.96 -27.29
N LEU A 21 -12.11 6.94 -27.14
CA LEU A 21 -13.08 6.58 -28.18
C LEU A 21 -14.45 6.40 -27.55
N SER A 22 -15.33 7.32 -27.88
CA SER A 22 -16.77 7.18 -27.67
C SER A 22 -17.33 6.25 -28.76
N CYS A 23 -17.39 4.95 -28.45
CA CYS A 23 -18.42 4.03 -28.93
C CYS A 23 -19.03 3.42 -27.66
N GLY A 24 -20.33 3.24 -27.54
CA GLY A 24 -21.18 2.60 -28.54
C GLY A 24 -21.39 1.18 -28.02
N SER A 25 -22.64 0.84 -27.69
CA SER A 25 -23.01 -0.48 -27.20
C SER A 25 -22.83 -1.50 -28.33
N GLU A 26 -21.65 -2.10 -28.38
CA GLU A 26 -21.31 -3.25 -29.21
C GLU A 26 -20.75 -4.30 -28.26
N ASP A 27 -21.65 -5.18 -27.85
CA ASP A 27 -21.45 -6.60 -27.60
C ASP A 27 -20.11 -6.98 -26.94
N ILE A 28 -20.17 -7.11 -25.62
CA ILE A 28 -19.36 -8.12 -24.94
C ILE A 28 -19.70 -9.44 -25.64
N GLU A 29 -18.73 -10.09 -26.28
CA GLU A 29 -18.93 -11.48 -26.73
C GLU A 29 -19.31 -12.28 -25.48
N ASP A 30 -20.55 -12.74 -25.45
CA ASP A 30 -21.07 -13.55 -24.34
C ASP A 30 -20.09 -14.69 -24.10
N VAL A 31 -19.64 -14.82 -22.86
CA VAL A 31 -19.21 -16.14 -22.39
C VAL A 31 -20.49 -16.96 -22.42
N ILE A 32 -20.68 -17.71 -23.50
CA ILE A 32 -21.79 -18.64 -23.67
C ILE A 32 -21.63 -19.70 -22.58
N VAL A 33 -22.25 -19.44 -21.44
CA VAL A 33 -22.58 -20.46 -20.46
C VAL A 33 -23.60 -21.36 -21.18
N PRO A 34 -23.29 -22.64 -21.43
CA PRO A 34 -24.26 -23.53 -22.07
C PRO A 34 -25.51 -23.56 -21.20
N ASP A 35 -26.65 -23.20 -21.78
CA ASP A 35 -27.92 -23.27 -21.09
C ASP A 35 -28.18 -24.77 -20.77
N PRO A 36 -28.42 -25.16 -19.50
CA PRO A 36 -28.73 -26.56 -19.17
C PRO A 36 -30.07 -27.04 -19.78
N THR A 37 -30.77 -26.16 -20.50
CA THR A 37 -32.16 -26.30 -20.97
C THR A 37 -32.29 -26.10 -22.47
N ASP A 38 -31.18 -25.88 -23.18
CA ASP A 38 -31.17 -25.79 -24.64
C ASP A 38 -31.80 -27.10 -25.20
N PRO A 39 -32.89 -27.02 -25.98
CA PRO A 39 -33.58 -28.22 -26.46
C PRO A 39 -32.62 -29.04 -27.32
N ILE A 40 -32.74 -30.37 -27.28
CA ILE A 40 -31.92 -31.27 -28.09
C ILE A 40 -32.33 -31.06 -29.57
N GLY A 41 -31.62 -30.15 -30.24
CA GLY A 41 -32.09 -29.41 -31.43
C GLY A 41 -32.84 -28.14 -31.03
N ILE A 42 -32.47 -26.94 -31.51
CA ILE A 42 -32.37 -26.58 -32.93
C ILE A 42 -31.21 -25.60 -33.25
N GLU A 43 -29.95 -26.02 -33.21
CA GLU A 43 -28.95 -25.66 -34.25
C GLU A 43 -27.90 -26.78 -34.39
N PRO A 44 -27.26 -26.95 -35.57
CA PRO A 44 -26.63 -28.21 -35.94
C PRO A 44 -25.24 -28.49 -35.31
N CYS A 45 -24.79 -27.67 -34.35
CA CYS A 45 -23.45 -27.78 -33.74
C CYS A 45 -23.41 -27.57 -32.20
N ASP A 46 -24.52 -27.29 -31.52
CA ASP A 46 -24.53 -26.98 -30.08
C ASP A 46 -24.72 -28.23 -29.17
N ASP A 47 -25.21 -29.33 -29.74
CA ASP A 47 -25.05 -30.69 -29.19
C ASP A 47 -24.31 -31.58 -30.22
N PRO A 48 -22.97 -31.64 -30.17
CA PRO A 48 -22.18 -32.41 -31.14
C PRO A 48 -22.44 -33.92 -31.13
N CYS A 49 -23.05 -34.48 -30.08
CA CYS A 49 -23.34 -35.91 -29.99
C CYS A 49 -24.78 -36.28 -30.40
N ALA A 50 -25.68 -35.30 -30.53
CA ALA A 50 -27.02 -35.51 -31.12
C ALA A 50 -27.02 -35.67 -32.66
N ASN A 51 -25.89 -35.44 -33.33
CA ASN A 51 -25.77 -35.60 -34.78
C ASN A 51 -24.35 -36.07 -35.19
N PRO A 52 -24.02 -37.37 -35.03
CA PRO A 52 -22.66 -37.88 -35.24
C PRO A 52 -22.13 -37.66 -36.67
N ASP A 53 -23.00 -37.54 -37.68
CA ASP A 53 -22.63 -37.21 -39.07
C ASP A 53 -22.02 -35.81 -39.25
N LYS A 54 -22.25 -34.90 -38.30
CA LYS A 54 -21.78 -33.49 -38.37
C LYS A 54 -20.62 -33.17 -37.45
N CYS A 55 -20.41 -33.95 -36.38
CA CYS A 55 -19.37 -33.69 -35.38
C CYS A 55 -18.56 -34.97 -35.01
N PRO A 56 -18.01 -35.71 -35.99
CA PRO A 56 -17.45 -37.06 -35.79
C PRO A 56 -16.23 -37.14 -34.85
N ASP A 57 -15.53 -36.03 -34.60
CA ASP A 57 -14.29 -35.99 -33.83
C ASP A 57 -14.45 -35.40 -32.40
N LYS A 58 -15.69 -35.15 -31.93
CA LYS A 58 -15.94 -34.46 -30.64
C LYS A 58 -16.55 -35.32 -29.53
N CYS A 59 -17.00 -36.53 -29.82
CA CYS A 59 -17.52 -37.47 -28.83
C CYS A 59 -16.50 -38.59 -28.62
N GLU A 60 -15.57 -38.43 -27.66
CA GLU A 60 -14.65 -39.52 -27.30
C GLU A 60 -15.39 -40.68 -26.62
N ASN A 61 -15.04 -41.92 -27.01
CA ASN A 61 -15.83 -43.12 -26.74
C ASN A 61 -16.17 -43.41 -25.26
N PRO A 62 -17.36 -43.95 -24.97
CA PRO A 62 -17.74 -44.38 -23.63
C PRO A 62 -16.99 -45.65 -23.20
N ALA A 63 -16.57 -45.69 -21.93
CA ALA A 63 -16.00 -46.88 -21.34
C ALA A 63 -17.08 -47.80 -20.74
N THR A 64 -17.33 -48.91 -21.43
CA THR A 64 -17.92 -50.17 -20.91
C THR A 64 -19.39 -50.20 -20.45
N GLY A 65 -20.10 -51.25 -20.86
CA GLY A 65 -21.42 -51.62 -20.32
C GLY A 65 -22.25 -52.37 -21.35
N LEU A 66 -22.91 -51.62 -22.23
CA LEU A 66 -23.91 -52.11 -23.17
C LEU A 66 -23.34 -52.33 -24.57
N ASN A 67 -23.73 -53.44 -25.19
CA ASN A 67 -23.37 -53.81 -26.56
C ASN A 67 -24.64 -54.08 -27.39
N GLN A 68 -24.50 -54.28 -28.70
CA GLN A 68 -25.63 -54.56 -29.60
C GLN A 68 -26.47 -55.77 -29.15
N GLU A 69 -25.86 -56.81 -28.56
CA GLU A 69 -26.56 -57.99 -28.03
C GLU A 69 -27.38 -57.70 -26.75
N SER A 70 -27.16 -56.54 -26.11
CA SER A 70 -27.89 -56.07 -24.93
C SER A 70 -29.25 -55.47 -25.25
N PHE A 71 -29.62 -55.32 -26.53
CA PHE A 71 -30.84 -54.65 -26.96
C PHE A 71 -31.80 -55.61 -27.65
N VAL A 72 -33.04 -55.68 -27.16
CA VAL A 72 -34.12 -56.48 -27.72
C VAL A 72 -35.23 -55.55 -28.21
N PRO A 73 -35.21 -55.15 -29.50
CA PRO A 73 -36.24 -54.29 -30.08
C PRO A 73 -37.47 -55.09 -30.53
N GLU A 74 -38.66 -54.60 -30.19
CA GLU A 74 -39.96 -55.15 -30.60
C GLU A 74 -40.82 -54.04 -31.24
N GLY A 75 -41.10 -54.12 -32.55
CA GLY A 75 -41.91 -53.11 -33.23
C GLY A 75 -41.54 -52.94 -34.70
N THR A 76 -41.59 -51.70 -35.19
CA THR A 76 -41.07 -51.33 -36.51
C THR A 76 -39.60 -50.95 -36.36
N VAL A 77 -38.70 -51.85 -36.77
CA VAL A 77 -37.25 -51.61 -36.81
C VAL A 77 -36.83 -51.25 -38.23
N THR A 78 -36.06 -50.17 -38.37
CA THR A 78 -35.46 -49.73 -39.64
C THR A 78 -33.95 -49.61 -39.48
N GLU A 79 -33.20 -50.53 -40.09
CA GLU A 79 -31.72 -50.50 -40.09
C GLU A 79 -31.17 -49.18 -40.66
N THR A 80 -30.12 -48.66 -40.03
CA THR A 80 -29.31 -47.51 -40.48
C THR A 80 -27.88 -47.98 -40.78
N ASP A 81 -26.98 -47.10 -41.21
CA ASP A 81 -25.59 -47.49 -41.53
C ASP A 81 -24.80 -47.92 -40.27
N ASP A 82 -25.11 -47.34 -39.10
CA ASP A 82 -24.42 -47.56 -37.81
C ASP A 82 -25.32 -48.26 -36.76
N GLY A 83 -26.55 -48.65 -37.09
CA GLY A 83 -27.50 -49.18 -36.10
C GLY A 83 -28.94 -49.31 -36.62
N TYR A 84 -29.93 -48.82 -35.87
CA TYR A 84 -31.34 -48.86 -36.26
C TYR A 84 -32.21 -47.76 -35.62
N MET A 85 -33.27 -47.36 -36.31
CA MET A 85 -34.41 -46.66 -35.71
C MET A 85 -35.47 -47.67 -35.27
N LEU A 86 -36.15 -47.39 -34.15
CA LEU A 86 -37.22 -48.21 -33.58
C LEU A 86 -38.43 -47.36 -33.23
N GLU A 87 -39.58 -47.68 -33.84
CA GLU A 87 -40.90 -47.32 -33.34
C GLU A 87 -41.54 -48.55 -32.66
N GLY A 88 -41.61 -48.57 -31.33
CA GLY A 88 -42.15 -49.72 -30.60
C GLY A 88 -41.69 -49.81 -29.14
N LYS A 89 -41.19 -50.97 -28.75
CA LYS A 89 -40.71 -51.31 -27.41
C LYS A 89 -39.23 -51.70 -27.47
N LEU A 90 -38.43 -51.20 -26.53
CA LEU A 90 -37.03 -51.60 -26.35
C LEU A 90 -36.83 -52.22 -24.96
N THR A 91 -36.35 -53.47 -24.92
CA THR A 91 -35.93 -54.13 -23.68
C THR A 91 -34.40 -54.24 -23.62
N ILE A 92 -33.81 -53.88 -22.48
CA ILE A 92 -32.40 -54.04 -22.15
C ILE A 92 -32.26 -54.99 -20.95
N PRO A 93 -31.85 -56.26 -21.14
CA PRO A 93 -31.57 -57.18 -20.03
C PRO A 93 -30.32 -56.75 -19.26
N LEU A 94 -30.38 -56.73 -17.93
CA LEU A 94 -29.29 -56.28 -17.05
C LEU A 94 -29.08 -57.22 -15.86
N ASP A 95 -27.85 -57.69 -15.67
CA ASP A 95 -27.47 -58.64 -14.61
C ASP A 95 -27.78 -58.13 -13.18
N SER A 96 -27.81 -56.81 -12.97
CA SER A 96 -27.96 -56.17 -11.65
C SER A 96 -29.41 -55.91 -11.25
N ILE A 97 -30.30 -55.61 -12.20
CA ILE A 97 -31.69 -55.20 -11.94
C ILE A 97 -32.77 -55.95 -12.76
N GLY A 98 -32.40 -56.93 -13.56
CA GLY A 98 -33.33 -57.74 -14.36
C GLY A 98 -33.46 -57.23 -15.79
N GLU A 99 -34.38 -56.30 -16.04
CA GLU A 99 -34.56 -55.69 -17.36
C GLU A 99 -35.05 -54.23 -17.25
N VAL A 100 -34.61 -53.39 -18.18
CA VAL A 100 -35.15 -52.03 -18.39
C VAL A 100 -36.00 -52.07 -19.64
N VAL A 101 -37.22 -51.55 -19.56
CA VAL A 101 -38.21 -51.65 -20.64
C VAL A 101 -38.77 -50.29 -20.99
N PHE A 102 -38.42 -49.79 -22.16
CA PHE A 102 -39.06 -48.63 -22.79
C PHE A 102 -40.28 -49.15 -23.55
N GLU A 103 -41.47 -49.14 -22.92
CA GLU A 103 -42.69 -49.74 -23.50
C GLU A 103 -43.23 -48.99 -24.72
N ASN A 104 -43.02 -47.68 -24.76
CA ASN A 104 -43.33 -46.81 -25.89
C ASN A 104 -42.07 -45.99 -26.21
N ALA A 105 -41.42 -46.30 -27.33
CA ALA A 105 -40.18 -45.71 -27.78
C ALA A 105 -40.24 -45.35 -29.27
N ASP A 106 -39.76 -44.15 -29.60
CA ASP A 106 -39.43 -43.66 -30.94
C ASP A 106 -37.98 -43.15 -30.89
N ILE A 107 -37.04 -44.05 -31.20
CA ILE A 107 -35.60 -43.86 -30.90
C ILE A 107 -34.68 -44.26 -32.05
N ASP A 108 -33.57 -43.56 -32.18
CA ASP A 108 -32.40 -43.91 -32.98
C ASP A 108 -31.33 -44.52 -32.07
N VAL A 109 -30.81 -45.69 -32.43
CA VAL A 109 -29.81 -46.46 -31.68
C VAL A 109 -28.62 -46.74 -32.60
N SER A 110 -27.44 -46.29 -32.21
CA SER A 110 -26.20 -46.43 -32.97
C SER A 110 -25.11 -47.16 -32.17
N PHE A 111 -24.25 -47.88 -32.86
CA PHE A 111 -23.17 -48.68 -32.30
C PHE A 111 -21.81 -48.32 -32.91
N ASN A 112 -20.74 -48.61 -32.17
CA ASN A 112 -19.37 -48.53 -32.68
C ASN A 112 -18.99 -49.79 -33.47
N ASP A 113 -17.90 -49.72 -34.23
CA ASP A 113 -17.30 -50.86 -34.96
C ASP A 113 -17.03 -52.12 -34.09
N ASP A 114 -16.86 -51.94 -32.77
CA ASP A 114 -16.64 -53.01 -31.81
C ASP A 114 -17.94 -53.57 -31.17
N GLY A 115 -19.10 -53.05 -31.59
CA GLY A 115 -20.42 -53.42 -31.11
C GLY A 115 -20.84 -52.78 -29.79
N THR A 116 -20.05 -51.87 -29.22
CA THR A 116 -20.47 -51.06 -28.05
C THR A 116 -21.50 -50.00 -28.44
N LEU A 117 -22.40 -49.63 -27.52
CA LEU A 117 -23.36 -48.54 -27.77
C LEU A 117 -22.62 -47.21 -27.98
N LYS A 118 -22.85 -46.58 -29.13
CA LYS A 118 -22.28 -45.27 -29.53
C LYS A 118 -23.20 -44.13 -29.12
N GLY A 119 -24.52 -44.32 -29.27
CA GLY A 119 -25.52 -43.35 -28.83
C GLY A 119 -26.93 -43.92 -28.95
N LEU A 120 -27.83 -43.40 -28.11
CA LEU A 120 -29.27 -43.66 -28.16
C LEU A 120 -29.96 -42.33 -27.92
N THR A 121 -30.83 -41.90 -28.84
CA THR A 121 -31.60 -40.65 -28.73
C THR A 121 -33.03 -40.82 -29.23
N GLY A 122 -33.96 -40.00 -28.76
CA GLY A 122 -35.35 -39.99 -29.25
C GLY A 122 -36.35 -39.69 -28.14
N ASN A 123 -37.58 -40.17 -28.26
CA ASN A 123 -38.65 -39.97 -27.29
C ASN A 123 -39.11 -41.32 -26.69
N VAL A 124 -39.26 -41.39 -25.37
CA VAL A 124 -39.62 -42.63 -24.65
C VAL A 124 -40.54 -42.38 -23.46
N GLU A 125 -41.30 -43.42 -23.11
CA GLU A 125 -41.83 -43.57 -21.75
C GLU A 125 -40.68 -43.89 -20.77
N VAL A 126 -40.50 -43.04 -19.76
CA VAL A 126 -39.44 -43.17 -18.75
C VAL A 126 -39.70 -44.43 -17.90
N PRO A 127 -38.81 -45.44 -17.93
CA PRO A 127 -38.97 -46.62 -17.08
C PRO A 127 -38.64 -46.26 -15.62
N PRO A 128 -39.50 -46.65 -14.66
CA PRO A 128 -39.22 -46.42 -13.24
C PRO A 128 -38.02 -47.26 -12.79
N LEU A 129 -37.22 -46.71 -11.88
CA LEU A 129 -36.19 -47.48 -11.18
C LEU A 129 -36.84 -48.20 -10.01
N GLU A 130 -37.09 -49.50 -10.18
CA GLU A 130 -37.68 -50.35 -9.14
C GLU A 130 -36.95 -50.18 -7.80
N ASN A 131 -37.73 -50.14 -6.71
CA ASN A 131 -37.30 -49.90 -5.32
C ASN A 131 -36.93 -48.45 -4.96
N PHE A 132 -36.92 -47.48 -5.89
CA PHE A 132 -36.67 -46.06 -5.56
C PHE A 132 -37.91 -45.17 -5.64
N PHE A 133 -38.67 -45.22 -6.74
CA PHE A 133 -39.89 -44.44 -6.91
C PHE A 133 -40.83 -45.05 -7.95
N GLU A 134 -42.14 -44.80 -7.82
CA GLU A 134 -43.13 -45.04 -8.88
C GLU A 134 -43.63 -43.71 -9.45
N PHE A 135 -43.74 -43.59 -10.77
CA PHE A 135 -44.53 -42.51 -11.38
C PHE A 135 -46.03 -42.79 -11.21
N ALA A 136 -46.82 -41.77 -10.84
CA ALA A 136 -48.27 -41.90 -10.69
C ALA A 136 -48.99 -42.05 -12.04
N GLN A 137 -48.37 -41.59 -13.14
CA GLN A 137 -48.84 -41.70 -14.52
C GLN A 137 -47.62 -41.94 -15.44
N PRO A 138 -47.79 -42.62 -16.59
CA PRO A 138 -46.78 -42.69 -17.65
C PRO A 138 -46.17 -41.34 -17.99
N LEU A 139 -44.84 -41.27 -18.01
CA LEU A 139 -44.09 -40.04 -18.25
C LEU A 139 -43.34 -40.14 -19.56
N GLN A 140 -43.65 -39.27 -20.52
CA GLN A 140 -42.93 -39.17 -21.79
C GLN A 140 -41.80 -38.15 -21.66
N ALA A 141 -40.62 -38.49 -22.15
CA ALA A 141 -39.42 -37.65 -22.09
C ALA A 141 -38.53 -37.87 -23.32
N ASP A 142 -37.77 -36.84 -23.67
CA ASP A 142 -36.70 -36.98 -24.66
C ASP A 142 -35.49 -37.63 -23.98
N ILE A 143 -34.97 -38.71 -24.55
CA ILE A 143 -33.83 -39.46 -24.02
C ILE A 143 -32.57 -39.19 -24.83
N GLY A 144 -31.42 -39.16 -24.15
CA GLY A 144 -30.09 -39.27 -24.75
C GLY A 144 -29.18 -40.17 -23.91
N PHE A 145 -28.15 -40.75 -24.53
CA PHE A 145 -27.12 -41.54 -23.85
C PHE A 145 -25.74 -40.92 -24.04
N TYR A 146 -25.08 -40.57 -22.94
CA TYR A 146 -23.85 -39.77 -22.95
C TYR A 146 -22.84 -40.25 -21.92
N SER A 147 -21.54 -40.00 -22.14
CA SER A 147 -20.50 -40.24 -21.13
C SER A 147 -20.56 -39.18 -20.02
N GLY A 148 -20.16 -39.56 -18.80
CA GLY A 148 -20.07 -38.61 -17.68
C GLY A 148 -19.12 -37.45 -18.00
N LYS A 149 -18.01 -37.73 -18.73
CA LYS A 149 -17.07 -36.71 -19.20
C LYS A 149 -17.77 -35.68 -20.07
N TYR A 150 -18.54 -36.12 -21.07
CA TYR A 150 -19.28 -35.23 -21.96
C TYR A 150 -20.27 -34.36 -21.17
N LEU A 151 -21.02 -34.97 -20.25
CA LEU A 151 -22.00 -34.25 -19.43
C LEU A 151 -21.32 -33.24 -18.50
N ASN A 152 -20.20 -33.59 -17.84
CA ASN A 152 -19.40 -32.71 -16.99
C ASN A 152 -18.78 -31.53 -17.79
N GLU A 153 -18.35 -31.75 -19.03
CA GLU A 153 -17.70 -30.73 -19.87
C GLU A 153 -18.69 -29.80 -20.60
N ASN A 154 -19.93 -30.24 -20.89
CA ASN A 154 -20.86 -29.55 -21.80
C ASN A 154 -22.24 -29.23 -21.18
N ARG A 155 -22.51 -29.66 -19.94
CA ARG A 155 -23.76 -29.41 -19.20
C ARG A 155 -23.44 -29.11 -17.73
N ASN A 156 -24.36 -28.46 -17.03
CA ASN A 156 -24.25 -28.23 -15.59
C ASN A 156 -25.48 -28.81 -14.89
N TYR A 157 -25.32 -29.98 -14.28
CA TYR A 157 -26.36 -30.70 -13.55
C TYR A 157 -26.16 -30.68 -12.03
N GLU A 158 -25.46 -29.68 -11.50
CA GLU A 158 -25.19 -29.47 -10.06
C GLU A 158 -24.32 -30.56 -9.37
N ILE A 159 -24.29 -31.79 -9.89
CA ILE A 159 -23.44 -32.91 -9.44
C ILE A 159 -22.31 -33.20 -10.45
N VAL A 160 -21.23 -33.82 -9.96
CA VAL A 160 -20.16 -34.38 -10.80
C VAL A 160 -20.46 -35.86 -11.09
N LEU A 161 -20.49 -36.22 -12.37
CA LEU A 161 -20.63 -37.60 -12.84
C LEU A 161 -19.26 -38.25 -13.03
N LYS A 162 -19.21 -39.59 -13.13
CA LYS A 162 -17.94 -40.28 -13.38
C LYS A 162 -17.61 -40.27 -14.87
N ASP A 163 -16.46 -39.69 -15.21
CA ASP A 163 -15.99 -39.54 -16.59
C ASP A 163 -15.97 -40.84 -17.39
N ASP A 164 -15.60 -41.95 -16.73
CA ASP A 164 -15.46 -43.29 -17.31
C ASP A 164 -16.76 -44.10 -17.35
N ARG A 165 -17.91 -43.48 -17.05
CA ARG A 165 -19.23 -44.12 -17.09
C ARG A 165 -20.15 -43.42 -18.08
N SER A 166 -21.28 -44.03 -18.40
CA SER A 166 -22.28 -43.44 -19.29
C SER A 166 -23.67 -43.55 -18.68
N TYR A 167 -24.50 -42.58 -19.04
CA TYR A 167 -25.75 -42.26 -18.36
C TYR A 167 -26.85 -42.03 -19.39
N PHE A 168 -28.05 -42.50 -19.08
CA PHE A 168 -29.25 -42.09 -19.80
C PHE A 168 -29.75 -40.78 -19.18
N VAL A 169 -30.00 -39.78 -20.02
CA VAL A 169 -30.50 -38.47 -19.61
C VAL A 169 -31.88 -38.28 -20.22
N PHE A 170 -32.89 -38.15 -19.38
CA PHE A 170 -34.28 -37.90 -19.76
C PHE A 170 -34.63 -36.43 -19.50
N ASN A 171 -35.02 -35.69 -20.54
CA ASN A 171 -35.51 -34.33 -20.43
C ASN A 171 -37.05 -34.33 -20.32
N ILE A 172 -37.56 -33.88 -19.18
CA ILE A 172 -38.97 -33.93 -18.80
C ILE A 172 -39.54 -32.52 -18.73
N GLN A 173 -40.50 -32.22 -19.60
CA GLN A 173 -41.15 -30.90 -19.71
C GLN A 173 -42.55 -30.86 -19.04
N ALA A 174 -42.87 -31.85 -18.20
CA ALA A 174 -44.17 -32.01 -17.55
C ALA A 174 -44.06 -32.05 -16.02
N ASN A 175 -45.16 -31.76 -15.32
CA ASN A 175 -45.26 -32.02 -13.88
C ASN A 175 -45.11 -33.53 -13.62
N ILE A 176 -44.25 -33.89 -12.68
CA ILE A 176 -44.05 -35.27 -12.24
C ILE A 176 -44.80 -35.48 -10.93
N GLU A 177 -45.62 -36.53 -10.85
CA GLU A 177 -46.13 -37.05 -9.60
C GLU A 177 -45.44 -38.39 -9.31
N LEU A 178 -44.65 -38.42 -8.24
CA LEU A 178 -43.94 -39.59 -7.73
C LEU A 178 -44.65 -40.15 -6.50
N LYS A 179 -44.60 -41.47 -6.32
CA LYS A 179 -44.83 -42.11 -5.02
C LYS A 179 -43.50 -42.58 -4.47
N ILE A 180 -43.19 -42.13 -3.26
CA ILE A 180 -42.00 -42.54 -2.50
C ILE A 180 -42.47 -43.36 -1.30
N GLY A 181 -41.85 -44.52 -1.04
CA GLY A 181 -42.15 -45.34 0.14
C GLY A 181 -41.83 -44.60 1.44
N VAL A 182 -42.61 -44.84 2.51
CA VAL A 182 -42.39 -44.25 3.84
C VAL A 182 -42.45 -45.32 4.93
N ASN A 183 -41.38 -45.41 5.72
CA ASN A 183 -41.15 -46.45 6.73
C ASN A 183 -41.09 -47.90 6.17
N ASP A 184 -40.83 -48.86 7.05
CA ASP A 184 -40.76 -50.32 6.77
C ASP A 184 -42.05 -50.97 6.16
N ASP A 185 -43.13 -50.22 5.90
CA ASP A 185 -44.32 -50.74 5.21
C ASP A 185 -44.22 -50.48 3.70
N PRO A 186 -43.99 -51.50 2.86
CA PRO A 186 -43.83 -51.32 1.42
C PRO A 186 -45.10 -50.84 0.69
N ASN A 187 -46.24 -50.73 1.38
CA ASN A 187 -47.49 -50.19 0.83
C ASN A 187 -47.75 -48.74 1.26
N ALA A 188 -47.00 -48.23 2.24
CA ALA A 188 -47.13 -46.86 2.69
C ALA A 188 -46.30 -45.96 1.76
N THR A 189 -46.95 -45.15 0.94
CA THR A 189 -46.28 -44.21 0.04
C THR A 189 -46.76 -42.78 0.27
N LYS A 190 -45.84 -41.82 0.22
CA LYS A 190 -46.14 -40.38 0.19
C LYS A 190 -46.09 -39.87 -1.26
N PRO A 191 -47.11 -39.15 -1.74
CA PRO A 191 -47.02 -38.48 -3.03
C PRO A 191 -46.06 -37.30 -2.95
N LEU A 192 -45.13 -37.20 -3.89
CA LEU A 192 -44.30 -36.04 -4.16
C LEU A 192 -44.70 -35.49 -5.53
N SER A 193 -45.06 -34.21 -5.60
CA SER A 193 -45.31 -33.51 -6.86
C SER A 193 -44.17 -32.55 -7.14
N ILE A 194 -43.54 -32.70 -8.31
CA ILE A 194 -42.47 -31.85 -8.82
C ILE A 194 -43.03 -31.11 -10.02
N SER A 195 -43.02 -29.78 -9.98
CA SER A 195 -43.28 -28.96 -11.17
C SER A 195 -41.96 -28.61 -11.84
N PRO A 196 -41.87 -28.69 -13.18
CA PRO A 196 -40.70 -28.21 -13.89
C PRO A 196 -40.55 -26.70 -13.67
N GLY A 197 -39.31 -26.25 -13.51
CA GLY A 197 -38.98 -24.83 -13.60
C GLY A 197 -39.12 -24.32 -15.04
N SER A 198 -38.62 -23.11 -15.31
CA SER A 198 -38.41 -22.64 -16.70
C SER A 198 -37.47 -23.54 -17.51
N ALA A 199 -36.76 -24.43 -16.82
CA ALA A 199 -35.70 -25.30 -17.32
C ALA A 199 -36.14 -26.71 -17.74
N GLY A 200 -37.36 -27.13 -17.40
CA GLY A 200 -37.71 -28.56 -17.38
C GLY A 200 -37.08 -29.28 -16.18
N ILE A 201 -37.09 -30.62 -16.22
CA ILE A 201 -36.47 -31.51 -15.23
C ILE A 201 -35.59 -32.50 -15.99
N ALA A 202 -34.31 -32.59 -15.64
CA ALA A 202 -33.42 -33.62 -16.18
C ALA A 202 -33.30 -34.77 -15.19
N LEU A 203 -33.75 -35.96 -15.58
CA LEU A 203 -33.52 -37.20 -14.85
C LEU A 203 -32.32 -37.91 -15.48
N ILE A 204 -31.22 -38.01 -14.74
CA ILE A 204 -30.01 -38.73 -15.11
C ILE A 204 -30.07 -40.10 -14.46
N THR A 205 -29.89 -41.18 -15.20
CA THR A 205 -29.84 -42.54 -14.66
C THR A 205 -28.64 -43.34 -15.17
N ASP A 206 -28.21 -44.28 -14.34
CA ASP A 206 -27.45 -45.44 -14.77
C ASP A 206 -28.19 -46.68 -14.27
N TYR A 207 -28.46 -47.61 -15.19
CA TYR A 207 -29.15 -48.86 -14.88
C TYR A 207 -28.15 -50.00 -14.60
N THR A 208 -26.87 -49.85 -14.96
CA THR A 208 -25.83 -50.88 -14.73
C THR A 208 -25.40 -50.91 -13.26
N ASP A 209 -25.16 -49.75 -12.64
CA ASP A 209 -25.27 -49.54 -11.19
C ASP A 209 -26.51 -48.69 -10.92
N PRO A 210 -27.62 -49.24 -10.38
CA PRO A 210 -28.86 -48.50 -10.21
C PRO A 210 -28.65 -47.18 -9.47
N MET A 211 -28.72 -46.10 -10.26
CA MET A 211 -28.49 -44.72 -9.89
C MET A 211 -29.53 -43.84 -10.58
N PHE A 212 -29.98 -42.80 -9.88
CA PHE A 212 -30.72 -41.70 -10.46
C PHE A 212 -30.32 -40.36 -9.84
N PHE A 213 -30.54 -39.29 -10.58
CA PHE A 213 -30.52 -37.92 -10.09
C PHE A 213 -31.55 -37.08 -10.86
N PHE A 214 -32.48 -36.45 -10.14
CA PHE A 214 -33.38 -35.42 -10.66
C PHE A 214 -32.73 -34.05 -10.47
N SER A 215 -32.21 -33.48 -11.56
CA SER A 215 -31.82 -32.07 -11.66
C SER A 215 -33.07 -31.24 -11.99
N ILE A 216 -33.54 -30.43 -11.04
CA ILE A 216 -34.82 -29.72 -11.16
C ILE A 216 -34.64 -28.27 -11.68
N GLY A 217 -33.39 -27.82 -11.88
CA GLY A 217 -33.06 -26.60 -12.63
C GLY A 217 -33.52 -25.27 -11.99
N GLY A 218 -34.17 -25.34 -10.82
CA GLY A 218 -34.39 -24.19 -9.98
C GLY A 218 -33.11 -23.87 -9.24
N GLY A 219 -32.36 -22.86 -9.71
CA GLY A 219 -31.25 -22.33 -8.93
C GLY A 219 -31.72 -22.04 -7.51
N ILE A 220 -30.92 -22.44 -6.51
CA ILE A 220 -31.29 -22.41 -5.09
C ILE A 220 -31.74 -21.00 -4.73
N ALA A 221 -33.05 -20.82 -4.73
CA ALA A 221 -33.68 -19.54 -4.50
C ALA A 221 -33.56 -19.27 -3.01
N GLY A 222 -32.45 -18.62 -2.65
CA GLY A 222 -32.37 -17.76 -1.49
C GLY A 222 -33.49 -16.75 -1.59
N GLY A 223 -34.66 -17.14 -1.12
CA GLY A 223 -35.76 -16.25 -0.88
C GLY A 223 -35.37 -15.35 0.27
N ASP A 224 -34.67 -14.27 -0.06
CA ASP A 224 -34.95 -12.99 0.55
C ASP A 224 -36.47 -12.86 0.53
N GLY A 225 -37.08 -13.03 1.70
CA GLY A 225 -38.50 -12.89 1.84
C GLY A 225 -38.83 -11.44 1.50
N GLU A 226 -39.32 -11.20 0.27
CA GLU A 226 -40.11 -10.02 0.00
C GLU A 226 -41.30 -10.08 0.95
N ASP A 227 -41.12 -9.40 2.07
CA ASP A 227 -42.12 -9.02 3.04
C ASP A 227 -43.20 -8.27 2.26
N ASN A 228 -44.15 -9.03 1.70
CA ASN A 228 -45.39 -8.52 1.12
C ASN A 228 -46.27 -8.06 2.28
N ASN A 229 -45.79 -7.01 2.92
CA ASN A 229 -46.26 -6.38 4.13
C ASN A 229 -47.48 -5.54 3.78
N ASN A 230 -48.52 -6.21 3.27
CA ASN A 230 -49.81 -5.64 2.94
C ASN A 230 -50.59 -5.43 4.24
N ASN A 231 -50.09 -4.50 5.05
CA ASN A 231 -50.62 -4.18 6.37
C ASN A 231 -51.97 -3.46 6.23
N GLY A 232 -53.03 -4.26 6.18
CA GLY A 232 -54.36 -3.84 5.75
C GLY A 232 -55.50 -4.43 6.59
N GLY A 233 -55.49 -4.16 7.90
CA GLY A 233 -56.64 -4.38 8.78
C GLY A 233 -56.51 -5.61 9.68
N GLY A 234 -56.46 -5.38 10.99
CA GLY A 234 -56.50 -6.46 11.97
C GLY A 234 -57.93 -6.85 12.35
N ASP A 235 -58.10 -8.09 12.80
CA ASP A 235 -58.99 -8.37 13.93
C ASP A 235 -58.51 -9.59 14.72
N ASN A 236 -58.96 -9.74 15.96
CA ASN A 236 -58.57 -10.86 16.82
C ASN A 236 -59.31 -12.15 16.46
N GLY A 237 -58.59 -13.27 16.40
CA GLY A 237 -59.18 -14.60 16.33
C GLY A 237 -58.13 -15.69 16.42
N GLY A 238 -57.95 -16.29 17.61
CA GLY A 238 -57.10 -17.46 17.75
C GLY A 238 -57.82 -18.71 17.26
N ASP A 239 -57.11 -19.57 16.52
CA ASP A 239 -57.49 -20.96 16.35
C ASP A 239 -56.26 -21.86 16.37
N ASN A 240 -56.40 -23.06 16.94
CA ASN A 240 -55.33 -24.04 17.12
C ASN A 240 -55.17 -24.86 15.82
N GLY A 241 -54.66 -24.20 14.78
CA GLY A 241 -54.31 -24.84 13.52
C GLY A 241 -52.98 -25.59 13.62
N ASN A 242 -53.00 -26.84 14.06
CA ASN A 242 -51.88 -27.76 13.88
C ASN A 242 -51.75 -28.10 12.39
N SER A 243 -51.08 -27.22 11.63
CA SER A 243 -50.76 -27.43 10.22
C SER A 243 -49.78 -28.58 10.11
N SER A 244 -50.31 -29.79 9.86
CA SER A 244 -49.54 -30.89 9.33
C SER A 244 -48.95 -30.45 7.98
N ASN A 245 -47.64 -30.22 7.95
CA ASN A 245 -46.94 -29.73 6.78
C ASN A 245 -46.86 -30.82 5.71
N ASP A 246 -47.86 -30.83 4.83
CA ASP A 246 -47.99 -31.78 3.73
C ASP A 246 -46.96 -31.52 2.61
N GLY A 247 -45.74 -31.99 2.85
CA GLY A 247 -44.89 -32.63 1.82
C GLY A 247 -44.46 -31.81 0.59
N ARG A 248 -44.43 -30.48 0.66
CA ARG A 248 -43.98 -29.63 -0.47
C ARG A 248 -42.45 -29.48 -0.54
N LEU A 249 -41.79 -30.43 -1.21
CA LEU A 249 -40.45 -30.24 -1.76
C LEU A 249 -40.55 -29.47 -3.09
N LEU A 250 -40.74 -28.15 -3.01
CA LEU A 250 -40.75 -27.30 -4.19
C LEU A 250 -39.31 -26.84 -4.49
N GLY A 251 -38.71 -27.38 -5.55
CA GLY A 251 -37.47 -26.84 -6.15
C GLY A 251 -36.14 -27.31 -5.55
N VAL A 252 -36.02 -28.59 -5.18
CA VAL A 252 -34.76 -29.17 -4.68
C VAL A 252 -34.38 -30.47 -5.41
N SER A 253 -33.26 -30.46 -6.11
CA SER A 253 -32.70 -31.62 -6.82
C SER A 253 -32.31 -32.76 -5.87
N PHE A 254 -32.43 -34.03 -6.30
CA PHE A 254 -32.15 -35.18 -5.44
C PHE A 254 -31.80 -36.44 -6.23
N GLY A 255 -31.06 -37.37 -5.62
CA GLY A 255 -30.67 -38.61 -6.26
C GLY A 255 -30.13 -39.66 -5.30
N GLY A 256 -29.90 -40.85 -5.84
CA GLY A 256 -29.30 -41.98 -5.13
C GLY A 256 -28.52 -42.89 -6.06
N SER A 257 -27.56 -43.64 -5.51
CA SER A 257 -26.79 -44.66 -6.22
C SER A 257 -26.49 -45.83 -5.28
N PHE A 258 -26.75 -47.04 -5.75
CA PHE A 258 -26.49 -48.26 -4.98
C PHE A 258 -24.99 -48.47 -4.71
N GLY A 259 -24.15 -48.34 -5.75
CA GLY A 259 -22.70 -48.49 -5.70
C GLY A 259 -21.94 -47.28 -5.13
N GLY A 260 -22.60 -46.13 -4.99
CA GLY A 260 -21.95 -44.88 -4.54
C GLY A 260 -21.21 -44.17 -5.67
N ASN A 261 -21.85 -44.07 -6.85
CA ASN A 261 -21.27 -43.53 -8.07
C ASN A 261 -21.58 -42.05 -8.33
N ILE A 262 -22.35 -41.39 -7.47
CA ILE A 262 -22.44 -39.92 -7.41
C ILE A 262 -21.17 -39.44 -6.70
N VAL A 263 -20.43 -38.47 -7.26
CA VAL A 263 -19.17 -38.02 -6.67
C VAL A 263 -19.43 -36.77 -5.83
N TYR A 264 -19.08 -36.83 -4.53
CA TYR A 264 -18.79 -35.62 -3.78
C TYR A 264 -17.35 -35.22 -4.04
N GLU A 265 -17.17 -34.09 -4.70
CA GLU A 265 -15.91 -33.37 -4.81
C GLU A 265 -16.09 -31.98 -4.18
N PRO A 266 -15.27 -31.59 -3.19
CA PRO A 266 -15.38 -30.27 -2.59
C PRO A 266 -15.01 -29.19 -3.62
N THR A 267 -15.92 -28.27 -3.92
CA THR A 267 -15.65 -27.10 -4.77
C THR A 267 -14.51 -26.23 -4.24
N ASN A 268 -14.30 -26.24 -2.92
CA ASN A 268 -13.16 -25.65 -2.24
C ASN A 268 -12.43 -26.75 -1.44
N PRO A 269 -11.33 -27.33 -1.97
CA PRO A 269 -10.67 -28.49 -1.36
C PRO A 269 -10.19 -28.26 0.08
N VAL A 270 -10.34 -29.28 0.92
CA VAL A 270 -9.91 -29.25 2.33
C VAL A 270 -8.91 -30.37 2.58
N ASP A 271 -7.74 -30.05 3.14
CA ASP A 271 -6.61 -31.00 3.30
C ASP A 271 -6.98 -32.31 4.02
N ASP A 272 -7.91 -32.25 4.99
CA ASP A 272 -8.34 -33.39 5.80
C ASP A 272 -9.47 -34.23 5.16
N VAL A 273 -10.05 -33.82 4.02
CA VAL A 273 -11.20 -34.51 3.41
C VAL A 273 -11.03 -34.74 1.91
N VAL A 274 -10.79 -36.00 1.55
CA VAL A 274 -10.80 -36.52 0.17
C VAL A 274 -12.23 -36.63 -0.36
N SER A 275 -12.39 -36.40 -1.67
CA SER A 275 -13.61 -36.73 -2.42
C SER A 275 -14.08 -38.17 -2.19
N PHE A 276 -15.39 -38.40 -2.25
CA PHE A 276 -15.96 -39.72 -1.97
C PHE A 276 -17.18 -40.05 -2.83
N GLY A 277 -17.43 -41.36 -3.00
CA GLY A 277 -18.63 -41.87 -3.64
C GLY A 277 -19.84 -41.78 -2.72
N ALA A 278 -20.75 -40.86 -3.03
CA ALA A 278 -22.02 -40.68 -2.35
C ALA A 278 -23.08 -41.65 -2.90
N LYS A 279 -23.88 -42.20 -1.99
CA LYS A 279 -25.04 -43.06 -2.29
C LYS A 279 -26.36 -42.33 -2.26
N THR A 280 -26.37 -41.13 -1.67
CA THR A 280 -27.51 -40.23 -1.59
C THR A 280 -27.02 -38.82 -1.86
N VAL A 281 -27.77 -38.03 -2.62
CA VAL A 281 -27.59 -36.59 -2.76
C VAL A 281 -28.94 -35.89 -2.65
N VAL A 282 -29.03 -34.82 -1.88
CA VAL A 282 -30.26 -34.06 -1.63
C VAL A 282 -29.93 -32.57 -1.58
N GLY A 283 -30.60 -31.78 -2.41
CA GLY A 283 -30.59 -30.33 -2.34
C GLY A 283 -31.51 -29.81 -1.24
N GLY A 284 -31.13 -28.69 -0.63
CA GLY A 284 -31.94 -28.03 0.39
C GLY A 284 -31.08 -27.28 1.39
N SER A 285 -31.59 -27.13 2.61
CA SER A 285 -30.87 -26.52 3.72
C SER A 285 -30.72 -27.50 4.89
N ALA A 286 -29.62 -27.39 5.63
CA ALA A 286 -29.29 -28.29 6.74
C ALA A 286 -28.47 -27.58 7.83
N SER A 287 -28.62 -28.00 9.08
CA SER A 287 -27.89 -27.43 10.24
C SER A 287 -26.86 -28.42 10.79
N LEU A 288 -25.57 -28.14 10.61
CA LEU A 288 -24.50 -28.89 11.28
C LEU A 288 -24.27 -28.35 12.69
N PHE A 289 -24.60 -29.20 13.67
CA PHE A 289 -24.34 -28.99 15.10
C PHE A 289 -24.91 -27.67 15.66
N LYS A 290 -25.85 -27.01 14.95
CA LYS A 290 -26.41 -25.68 15.25
C LYS A 290 -25.37 -24.54 15.22
N ILE A 291 -24.28 -24.74 14.48
CA ILE A 291 -23.19 -23.78 14.30
C ILE A 291 -22.97 -23.45 12.83
N VAL A 292 -23.31 -24.36 11.91
CA VAL A 292 -23.27 -24.10 10.46
C VAL A 292 -24.66 -24.35 9.91
N GLU A 293 -25.36 -23.29 9.52
CA GLU A 293 -26.51 -23.42 8.63
C GLU A 293 -25.97 -23.49 7.20
N MET A 294 -26.56 -24.34 6.37
CA MET A 294 -26.05 -24.63 5.02
C MET A 294 -27.20 -24.61 4.01
N SER A 295 -26.96 -24.16 2.78
CA SER A 295 -27.94 -24.24 1.68
C SER A 295 -27.27 -24.54 0.35
N GLY A 296 -27.57 -25.71 -0.24
CA GLY A 296 -26.73 -26.33 -1.26
C GLY A 296 -27.13 -27.78 -1.55
N LEU A 297 -26.18 -28.57 -2.08
CA LEU A 297 -26.30 -30.02 -2.22
C LEU A 297 -25.57 -30.73 -1.07
N LEU A 298 -26.29 -31.60 -0.36
CA LEU A 298 -25.75 -32.53 0.62
C LEU A 298 -25.55 -33.90 -0.02
N TYR A 299 -24.39 -34.50 0.21
CA TYR A 299 -23.95 -35.80 -0.29
C TYR A 299 -23.66 -36.71 0.90
N GLU A 300 -24.09 -37.98 0.86
CA GLU A 300 -23.86 -38.93 1.94
C GLU A 300 -23.36 -40.28 1.41
N ASN A 301 -22.42 -40.92 2.12
CA ASN A 301 -22.02 -42.31 1.84
C ASN A 301 -23.04 -43.35 2.35
N LYS A 302 -24.11 -42.89 2.99
CA LYS A 302 -25.26 -43.66 3.46
C LYS A 302 -26.26 -43.85 2.32
N GLY A 303 -26.75 -45.08 2.15
CA GLY A 303 -27.75 -45.40 1.12
C GLY A 303 -29.08 -44.69 1.37
N PHE A 304 -29.82 -44.43 0.29
CA PHE A 304 -31.12 -43.74 0.33
C PHE A 304 -32.05 -44.43 1.34
N SER A 305 -32.45 -43.71 2.38
CA SER A 305 -33.32 -44.24 3.44
C SER A 305 -34.78 -43.90 3.16
N ILE A 306 -35.67 -44.89 3.32
CA ILE A 306 -37.12 -44.68 3.33
C ILE A 306 -37.61 -43.86 4.55
N ASP A 307 -36.72 -43.65 5.52
CA ASP A 307 -36.88 -42.78 6.69
C ASP A 307 -36.04 -41.49 6.59
N ALA A 308 -35.55 -41.11 5.40
CA ALA A 308 -34.78 -39.88 5.24
C ALA A 308 -35.65 -38.66 5.54
N ASP A 309 -35.33 -37.93 6.63
CA ASP A 309 -35.94 -36.63 6.89
C ASP A 309 -35.35 -35.59 5.93
N LEU A 310 -36.06 -35.35 4.83
CA LEU A 310 -35.69 -34.36 3.82
C LEU A 310 -35.85 -32.90 4.32
N GLN A 311 -36.25 -32.68 5.59
CA GLN A 311 -36.24 -31.36 6.26
C GLN A 311 -35.07 -31.20 7.24
N ASP A 312 -34.51 -32.30 7.76
CA ASP A 312 -33.28 -32.33 8.55
C ASP A 312 -32.46 -33.57 8.17
N PRO A 313 -31.68 -33.53 7.07
CA PRO A 313 -30.98 -34.71 6.57
C PRO A 313 -29.87 -35.22 7.52
N LEU A 314 -29.48 -34.41 8.50
CA LEU A 314 -28.49 -34.73 9.53
C LEU A 314 -29.12 -35.32 10.81
N SER A 315 -30.45 -35.41 10.88
CA SER A 315 -31.19 -36.09 11.97
C SER A 315 -30.93 -37.59 12.06
N SER A 316 -30.31 -38.19 11.04
CA SER A 316 -30.15 -39.63 10.92
C SER A 316 -28.93 -40.15 11.68
N ASP A 317 -29.02 -41.38 12.23
CA ASP A 317 -27.96 -41.95 13.10
C ASP A 317 -26.56 -41.92 12.43
N ILE A 318 -25.65 -41.14 13.01
CA ILE A 318 -24.25 -41.00 12.60
C ILE A 318 -23.44 -42.20 13.14
N GLY A 319 -23.04 -43.10 12.24
CA GLY A 319 -22.23 -44.29 12.54
C GLY A 319 -20.73 -44.10 12.35
N VAL A 320 -19.92 -45.04 12.86
CA VAL A 320 -18.47 -45.10 12.56
C VAL A 320 -18.26 -45.27 11.05
N GLY A 321 -17.48 -44.39 10.43
CA GLY A 321 -17.24 -44.42 8.98
C GLY A 321 -18.31 -43.72 8.14
N TYR A 322 -19.28 -43.05 8.78
CA TYR A 322 -20.16 -42.10 8.11
C TYR A 322 -19.33 -40.95 7.51
N ARG A 323 -19.66 -40.61 6.26
CA ARG A 323 -19.14 -39.45 5.53
C ARG A 323 -20.30 -38.69 4.93
N SER A 324 -20.33 -37.39 5.19
CA SER A 324 -21.17 -36.44 4.48
C SER A 324 -20.31 -35.34 3.88
N GLY A 325 -20.76 -34.79 2.76
CA GLY A 325 -20.13 -33.71 2.03
C GLY A 325 -21.20 -32.73 1.61
N PHE A 326 -20.88 -31.45 1.57
CA PHE A 326 -21.80 -30.39 1.28
C PHE A 326 -21.09 -29.36 0.39
N ASN A 327 -21.76 -28.92 -0.67
CA ASN A 327 -21.31 -27.82 -1.52
C ASN A 327 -22.44 -26.79 -1.65
N GLY A 328 -22.16 -25.52 -1.36
CA GLY A 328 -23.13 -24.44 -1.47
C GLY A 328 -22.77 -23.21 -0.63
N LYS A 329 -23.79 -22.53 -0.12
CA LYS A 329 -23.67 -21.43 0.85
C LYS A 329 -23.67 -21.98 2.27
N MET A 330 -22.95 -21.31 3.17
CA MET A 330 -22.95 -21.65 4.60
C MET A 330 -22.98 -20.39 5.45
N ASP A 331 -23.85 -20.34 6.45
CA ASP A 331 -23.87 -19.31 7.49
C ASP A 331 -23.31 -19.90 8.77
N LEU A 332 -22.14 -19.41 9.21
CA LEU A 332 -21.57 -19.77 10.50
C LEU A 332 -22.26 -19.00 11.62
N ALA A 333 -22.39 -19.61 12.81
CA ALA A 333 -22.92 -18.99 14.02
C ALA A 333 -21.97 -19.29 15.19
N LEU A 334 -20.93 -18.45 15.34
CA LEU A 334 -19.84 -18.71 16.29
C LEU A 334 -20.12 -18.02 17.64
N GLU A 335 -20.21 -18.80 18.72
CA GLU A 335 -20.25 -18.27 20.10
C GLU A 335 -18.86 -18.35 20.74
N ILE A 336 -18.19 -17.20 20.88
CA ILE A 336 -16.86 -17.10 21.51
C ILE A 336 -17.04 -16.62 22.96
N ASN A 337 -16.67 -17.48 23.92
CA ASN A 337 -16.71 -17.25 25.37
C ASN A 337 -17.97 -16.51 25.90
N SER A 338 -19.13 -16.74 25.29
CA SER A 338 -20.43 -16.12 25.64
C SER A 338 -20.41 -14.59 25.78
N PHE A 339 -19.51 -13.91 25.06
CA PHE A 339 -19.47 -12.43 25.01
C PHE A 339 -19.72 -11.85 23.62
N ILE A 340 -19.37 -12.60 22.59
CA ILE A 340 -19.65 -12.28 21.20
C ILE A 340 -20.25 -13.51 20.54
N SER A 341 -21.42 -13.32 19.95
CA SER A 341 -22.03 -14.25 19.01
C SER A 341 -22.16 -13.48 17.72
N PHE A 342 -21.43 -13.91 16.70
CA PHE A 342 -21.52 -13.35 15.36
C PHE A 342 -21.35 -14.48 14.37
N GLY A 343 -22.12 -14.38 13.30
CA GLY A 343 -21.98 -15.22 12.14
C GLY A 343 -21.27 -14.49 11.01
N PHE A 344 -20.81 -15.25 10.03
CA PHE A 344 -20.46 -14.72 8.73
C PHE A 344 -20.90 -15.68 7.63
N PRO A 345 -21.40 -15.17 6.49
CA PRO A 345 -21.76 -16.01 5.37
C PRO A 345 -20.49 -16.42 4.60
N ILE A 346 -20.47 -17.66 4.15
CA ILE A 346 -19.56 -18.20 3.14
C ILE A 346 -20.39 -18.35 1.88
N ALA A 347 -20.12 -17.51 0.88
CA ALA A 347 -20.92 -17.39 -0.34
C ALA A 347 -20.69 -18.56 -1.31
N SER A 348 -19.51 -19.17 -1.26
CA SER A 348 -19.17 -20.40 -1.96
C SER A 348 -18.25 -21.21 -1.07
N GLY A 349 -18.70 -22.37 -0.59
CA GLY A 349 -17.87 -23.22 0.24
C GLY A 349 -18.28 -24.68 0.24
N SER A 350 -17.36 -25.48 0.76
CA SER A 350 -17.48 -26.90 0.96
C SER A 350 -17.41 -27.20 2.45
N ALA A 351 -18.32 -28.04 2.94
CA ALA A 351 -18.21 -28.65 4.25
C ALA A 351 -18.20 -30.17 4.13
N ALA A 352 -17.43 -30.86 4.96
CA ALA A 352 -17.41 -32.31 4.97
C ALA A 352 -17.34 -32.87 6.38
N VAL A 353 -18.27 -33.77 6.68
CA VAL A 353 -18.42 -34.42 7.98
C VAL A 353 -17.76 -35.79 7.93
N VAL A 354 -16.83 -36.01 8.86
CA VAL A 354 -16.21 -37.33 9.07
C VAL A 354 -16.52 -37.78 10.49
N ALA A 355 -17.06 -39.00 10.64
CA ALA A 355 -17.37 -39.60 11.94
C ALA A 355 -16.42 -40.77 12.25
N GLU A 356 -15.56 -40.58 13.26
CA GLU A 356 -14.53 -41.54 13.64
C GLU A 356 -14.82 -42.22 14.99
N ALA A 357 -14.21 -43.39 15.20
CA ALA A 357 -14.30 -44.11 16.47
C ALA A 357 -13.35 -43.48 17.51
N SER A 358 -13.93 -42.90 18.57
CA SER A 358 -13.18 -42.25 19.64
C SER A 358 -12.65 -43.26 20.66
N THR A 359 -11.48 -42.96 21.26
CA THR A 359 -10.82 -43.77 22.28
C THR A 359 -11.62 -43.91 23.59
N ASN A 360 -12.70 -43.13 23.75
CA ASN A 360 -13.55 -43.11 24.94
C ASN A 360 -14.85 -43.93 24.80
N ASN A 361 -14.88 -44.95 23.90
CA ASN A 361 -16.07 -45.75 23.56
C ASN A 361 -17.25 -44.90 23.03
N GLY A 362 -16.98 -44.02 22.06
CA GLY A 362 -17.99 -43.20 21.40
C GLY A 362 -17.64 -42.91 19.94
N ILE A 363 -18.53 -42.21 19.24
CA ILE A 363 -18.29 -41.66 17.91
C ILE A 363 -17.97 -40.17 18.08
N GLU A 364 -16.99 -39.66 17.35
CA GLU A 364 -16.70 -38.23 17.26
C GLU A 364 -16.84 -37.79 15.81
N ALA A 365 -17.85 -36.97 15.53
CA ALA A 365 -18.04 -36.31 14.24
C ALA A 365 -17.42 -34.90 14.24
N ARG A 366 -16.72 -34.59 13.16
CA ARG A 366 -16.19 -33.26 12.84
C ARG A 366 -16.61 -32.86 11.44
N ALA A 367 -17.13 -31.64 11.31
CA ALA A 367 -17.36 -30.96 10.06
C ALA A 367 -16.14 -30.07 9.77
N PHE A 368 -15.41 -30.35 8.70
CA PHE A 368 -14.37 -29.48 8.16
C PHE A 368 -15.01 -28.52 7.15
N ILE A 369 -14.55 -27.28 7.10
CA ILE A 369 -15.19 -26.18 6.35
C ILE A 369 -14.10 -25.43 5.58
N ASN A 370 -14.36 -25.10 4.31
CA ASN A 370 -13.54 -24.20 3.52
C ASN A 370 -14.41 -23.39 2.53
N GLY A 371 -14.04 -22.15 2.21
CA GLY A 371 -14.71 -21.38 1.17
C GLY A 371 -14.41 -19.89 1.18
N GLU A 372 -15.06 -19.14 0.29
CA GLU A 372 -14.97 -17.68 0.21
C GLU A 372 -16.07 -17.01 1.05
N VAL A 373 -15.68 -16.10 1.93
CA VAL A 373 -16.60 -15.30 2.77
C VAL A 373 -17.33 -14.29 1.90
N ASP A 374 -18.61 -14.06 2.19
CA ASP A 374 -19.41 -13.08 1.47
C ASP A 374 -18.84 -11.65 1.62
N PRO A 375 -18.69 -10.88 0.52
CA PRO A 375 -18.19 -9.50 0.58
C PRO A 375 -19.15 -8.52 1.25
N ASP A 376 -20.42 -8.86 1.52
CA ASP A 376 -21.26 -8.06 2.41
C ASP A 376 -20.78 -8.19 3.84
N LEU A 377 -20.25 -7.09 4.39
CA LEU A 377 -19.76 -6.99 5.76
C LEU A 377 -20.85 -6.52 6.75
N SER A 378 -22.13 -6.55 6.38
CA SER A 378 -23.25 -6.18 7.25
C SER A 378 -23.30 -6.96 8.57
N TRP A 379 -22.78 -8.19 8.58
CA TRP A 379 -22.60 -9.05 9.76
C TRP A 379 -21.46 -8.59 10.69
N TYR A 380 -20.52 -7.76 10.22
CA TYR A 380 -19.29 -7.48 10.94
C TYR A 380 -19.51 -6.52 12.13
N PRO A 381 -19.13 -6.90 13.37
CA PRO A 381 -19.40 -6.07 14.54
C PRO A 381 -18.61 -4.75 14.57
N ASN A 382 -19.31 -3.62 14.40
CA ASN A 382 -18.75 -2.25 14.38
C ASN A 382 -17.88 -1.84 15.59
N PHE A 383 -17.96 -2.55 16.71
CA PHE A 383 -17.11 -2.26 17.87
C PHE A 383 -15.68 -2.83 17.72
N ILE A 384 -15.47 -3.84 16.88
CA ILE A 384 -14.13 -4.38 16.59
C ILE A 384 -13.37 -3.36 15.72
N PRO A 385 -12.14 -2.94 16.08
CA PRO A 385 -11.39 -1.92 15.36
C PRO A 385 -10.64 -2.44 14.12
N ILE A 386 -10.78 -3.72 13.78
CA ILE A 386 -10.17 -4.35 12.61
C ILE A 386 -11.32 -4.91 11.79
N LYS A 387 -11.46 -4.49 10.53
CA LYS A 387 -12.54 -4.90 9.62
C LYS A 387 -11.96 -5.54 8.36
N PRO A 388 -12.66 -6.44 7.67
CA PRO A 388 -12.27 -6.87 6.34
C PRO A 388 -12.18 -5.70 5.35
N ASP A 389 -11.27 -5.76 4.39
CA ASP A 389 -11.02 -4.71 3.38
C ASP A 389 -10.72 -5.32 1.99
N GLY A 390 -11.40 -6.43 1.68
CA GLY A 390 -11.27 -7.18 0.43
C GLY A 390 -11.79 -8.61 0.57
N SER A 391 -11.47 -9.46 -0.42
CA SER A 391 -11.85 -10.88 -0.40
C SER A 391 -11.20 -11.61 0.78
N LEU A 392 -11.97 -12.50 1.40
CA LEU A 392 -11.55 -13.33 2.52
C LEU A 392 -11.87 -14.80 2.22
N SER A 393 -10.96 -15.71 2.58
CA SER A 393 -11.21 -17.14 2.61
C SER A 393 -11.37 -17.64 4.04
N ALA A 394 -12.25 -18.60 4.27
CA ALA A 394 -12.46 -19.26 5.54
C ALA A 394 -11.97 -20.72 5.48
N ASP A 395 -11.39 -21.22 6.57
CA ASP A 395 -10.95 -22.60 6.76
C ASP A 395 -11.23 -23.08 8.19
N GLY A 396 -11.34 -24.38 8.44
CA GLY A 396 -11.27 -24.93 9.79
C GLY A 396 -12.24 -26.07 10.07
N TYR A 397 -12.63 -26.24 11.33
CA TYR A 397 -13.56 -27.30 11.73
C TYR A 397 -14.51 -26.91 12.87
N VAL A 398 -15.62 -27.66 12.96
CA VAL A 398 -16.59 -27.70 14.06
C VAL A 398 -16.83 -29.16 14.45
N ASN A 399 -16.86 -29.49 15.75
CA ASN A 399 -17.21 -30.83 16.22
C ASN A 399 -18.61 -30.91 16.83
N GLN A 400 -19.11 -32.14 16.97
CA GLN A 400 -20.44 -32.44 17.52
C GLN A 400 -20.74 -31.89 18.93
N ASN A 401 -19.71 -31.47 19.68
CA ASN A 401 -19.85 -30.89 21.03
C ASN A 401 -19.94 -29.36 20.99
N GLY A 402 -19.94 -28.75 19.81
CA GLY A 402 -19.91 -27.30 19.61
C GLY A 402 -18.53 -26.66 19.76
N VAL A 403 -17.45 -27.46 19.75
CA VAL A 403 -16.08 -26.93 19.74
C VAL A 403 -15.68 -26.64 18.30
N PHE A 404 -15.23 -25.42 18.04
CA PHE A 404 -14.80 -24.96 16.72
C PHE A 404 -13.42 -24.31 16.75
N ASP A 405 -12.76 -24.34 15.61
CA ASP A 405 -11.52 -23.61 15.32
C ASP A 405 -11.52 -23.25 13.84
N ILE A 406 -11.85 -21.98 13.56
CA ILE A 406 -12.10 -21.43 12.21
C ILE A 406 -11.12 -20.29 11.93
N GLY A 407 -10.36 -20.40 10.86
CA GLY A 407 -9.54 -19.34 10.28
C GLY A 407 -10.31 -18.53 9.25
N VAL A 408 -10.02 -17.24 9.17
CA VAL A 408 -10.40 -16.37 8.05
C VAL A 408 -9.18 -15.55 7.64
N GLN A 409 -8.80 -15.63 6.37
CA GLN A 409 -7.53 -15.10 5.85
C GLN A 409 -7.80 -14.13 4.69
N GLY A 410 -6.99 -13.07 4.61
CA GLY A 410 -7.05 -12.10 3.50
C GLY A 410 -6.69 -10.69 3.93
N THR A 411 -7.35 -9.70 3.35
CA THR A 411 -7.09 -8.28 3.62
C THR A 411 -8.06 -7.72 4.65
N PHE A 412 -7.51 -7.02 5.64
CA PHE A 412 -8.23 -6.32 6.70
C PHE A 412 -7.78 -4.87 6.74
N SER A 413 -8.46 -4.03 7.52
CA SER A 413 -8.04 -2.66 7.82
C SER A 413 -8.23 -2.35 9.30
N ILE A 414 -7.24 -1.68 9.91
CA ILE A 414 -7.32 -1.21 11.29
C ILE A 414 -7.85 0.22 11.28
N GLU A 415 -9.00 0.43 11.93
CA GLU A 415 -9.60 1.74 12.17
C GLU A 415 -9.10 2.34 13.50
N THR A 416 -8.53 3.53 13.41
CA THR A 416 -8.16 4.38 14.55
C THR A 416 -8.79 5.77 14.38
N PRO A 417 -8.95 6.58 15.45
CA PRO A 417 -9.66 7.87 15.38
C PRO A 417 -9.15 8.88 14.34
N ASN A 418 -7.90 8.73 13.89
CA ASN A 418 -7.24 9.64 12.95
C ASN A 418 -6.86 8.99 11.61
N ASN A 419 -7.03 7.67 11.46
CA ASN A 419 -6.50 6.94 10.31
C ASN A 419 -7.09 5.53 10.16
N GLN A 420 -7.22 5.06 8.92
CA GLN A 420 -7.49 3.67 8.58
C GLN A 420 -6.27 3.11 7.82
N GLN A 421 -5.82 1.90 8.12
CA GLN A 421 -4.64 1.28 7.48
C GLN A 421 -4.94 -0.19 7.14
N GLY A 422 -4.85 -0.54 5.86
CA GLY A 422 -4.98 -1.92 5.39
C GLY A 422 -3.81 -2.79 5.86
N ILE A 423 -4.08 -4.02 6.28
CA ILE A 423 -3.14 -5.06 6.70
C ILE A 423 -3.49 -6.37 5.97
N GLU A 424 -2.51 -7.23 5.73
CA GLU A 424 -2.76 -8.62 5.34
C GLU A 424 -2.76 -9.47 6.61
N GLY A 425 -3.64 -10.47 6.73
CA GLY A 425 -3.69 -11.25 7.97
C GLY A 425 -4.58 -12.47 7.96
N ALA A 426 -4.52 -13.18 9.09
CA ALA A 426 -5.33 -14.32 9.44
C ALA A 426 -5.97 -14.08 10.82
N MET A 427 -7.30 -14.17 10.82
CA MET A 427 -8.17 -14.11 11.97
C MET A 427 -8.48 -15.55 12.39
N ARG A 428 -8.34 -15.90 13.67
CA ARG A 428 -8.69 -17.24 14.18
C ARG A 428 -9.75 -17.13 15.26
N PHE A 429 -10.85 -17.83 15.04
CA PHE A 429 -11.97 -17.96 15.95
C PHE A 429 -11.95 -19.35 16.58
N SER A 430 -11.90 -19.41 17.89
CA SER A 430 -12.08 -20.65 18.65
C SER A 430 -12.95 -20.35 19.86
N ASN A 431 -13.59 -21.35 20.47
CA ASN A 431 -14.40 -21.11 21.68
C ASN A 431 -13.65 -20.29 22.78
N PRO A 432 -12.35 -20.55 23.09
CA PRO A 432 -11.62 -19.80 24.11
C PRO A 432 -11.02 -18.45 23.62
N ALA A 433 -10.88 -18.21 22.32
CA ALA A 433 -10.09 -17.08 21.82
C ALA A 433 -10.61 -16.50 20.48
N PHE A 434 -10.63 -15.18 20.41
CA PHE A 434 -10.77 -14.41 19.17
C PHE A 434 -9.50 -13.58 18.99
N GLU A 435 -8.63 -14.06 18.10
CA GLU A 435 -7.31 -13.50 17.86
C GLU A 435 -7.11 -13.19 16.37
N ILE A 436 -6.35 -12.14 16.07
CA ILE A 436 -5.95 -11.77 14.71
C ILE A 436 -4.43 -11.66 14.70
N GLY A 437 -3.78 -12.44 13.85
CA GLY A 437 -2.38 -12.27 13.48
C GLY A 437 -2.30 -11.66 12.08
N GLY A 438 -1.48 -10.63 11.89
CA GLY A 438 -1.33 -9.99 10.59
C GLY A 438 0.03 -9.35 10.38
N THR A 439 0.24 -8.89 9.16
CA THR A 439 1.44 -8.18 8.73
C THR A 439 1.07 -6.91 7.97
N TYR A 440 1.88 -5.88 8.17
CA TYR A 440 1.76 -4.62 7.44
C TYR A 440 3.10 -4.27 6.79
N PHE A 441 3.08 -4.05 5.48
CA PHE A 441 4.26 -3.71 4.71
C PHE A 441 4.34 -2.21 4.42
N LYS A 442 5.47 -1.58 4.79
CA LYS A 442 5.74 -0.17 4.46
C LYS A 442 7.24 0.05 4.25
N ASN A 443 7.59 0.60 3.09
CA ASN A 443 8.98 0.80 2.65
C ASN A 443 9.81 -0.49 2.74
N ASP A 444 9.27 -1.60 2.22
CA ASP A 444 9.87 -2.95 2.25
C ASP A 444 10.16 -3.51 3.66
N LYS A 445 9.50 -2.96 4.69
CA LYS A 445 9.59 -3.46 6.07
C LYS A 445 8.27 -4.06 6.55
N GLU A 446 8.37 -5.23 7.15
CA GLU A 446 7.28 -6.01 7.73
C GLU A 446 7.06 -5.64 9.20
N TRP A 447 5.86 -5.18 9.52
CA TRP A 447 5.39 -4.94 10.88
C TRP A 447 4.41 -6.05 11.25
N SER A 448 4.63 -6.71 12.39
CA SER A 448 3.70 -7.74 12.86
C SER A 448 2.59 -7.12 13.69
N VAL A 449 1.35 -7.51 13.40
CA VAL A 449 0.14 -7.10 14.11
C VAL A 449 -0.41 -8.30 14.86
N GLN A 450 -0.74 -8.11 16.13
CA GLN A 450 -1.51 -9.05 16.92
C GLN A 450 -2.68 -8.31 17.56
N ALA A 451 -3.88 -8.87 17.49
CA ALA A 451 -5.03 -8.33 18.21
C ALA A 451 -5.75 -9.42 18.99
N ALA A 452 -6.14 -9.09 20.21
CA ALA A 452 -6.96 -9.92 21.09
C ALA A 452 -8.25 -9.16 21.42
N ILE A 453 -9.39 -9.74 21.00
CA ILE A 453 -10.71 -9.12 21.18
C ILE A 453 -11.39 -9.79 22.36
N LYS A 454 -11.79 -8.98 23.35
CA LYS A 454 -12.48 -9.41 24.58
C LYS A 454 -13.85 -8.75 24.65
N LYS A 455 -14.63 -9.06 25.68
CA LYS A 455 -15.96 -8.48 25.90
C LYS A 455 -15.96 -6.94 25.94
N ASP A 456 -15.17 -6.38 26.84
CA ASP A 456 -15.22 -4.95 27.17
C ASP A 456 -14.14 -4.12 26.44
N GLU A 457 -13.18 -4.78 25.80
CA GLU A 457 -12.04 -4.15 25.14
C GLU A 457 -11.50 -4.97 23.94
N SER A 458 -10.97 -4.28 22.94
CA SER A 458 -10.09 -4.83 21.91
C SER A 458 -8.69 -4.29 22.14
N GLU A 459 -7.71 -5.18 22.22
CA GLU A 459 -6.30 -4.86 22.39
C GLU A 459 -5.56 -5.16 21.09
N VAL A 460 -4.83 -4.17 20.54
CA VAL A 460 -4.03 -4.33 19.33
C VAL A 460 -2.58 -3.95 19.65
N VAL A 461 -1.66 -4.87 19.38
CA VAL A 461 -0.21 -4.72 19.49
C VAL A 461 0.39 -4.77 18.09
N VAL A 462 1.24 -3.79 17.78
CA VAL A 462 2.00 -3.68 16.54
C VAL A 462 3.49 -3.75 16.92
N SER A 463 4.10 -4.89 16.64
CA SER A 463 5.52 -5.15 16.86
C SER A 463 6.33 -4.63 15.69
N ALA A 464 7.41 -3.91 16.00
CA ALA A 464 8.23 -3.26 14.97
C ALA A 464 9.23 -4.23 14.32
N PRO A 465 9.67 -3.96 13.08
CA PRO A 465 10.77 -4.68 12.44
C PRO A 465 12.02 -4.69 13.34
N THR A 466 12.78 -5.79 13.33
CA THR A 466 13.98 -5.96 14.18
C THR A 466 15.07 -4.91 13.96
N ASP A 467 15.07 -4.24 12.80
CA ASP A 467 16.00 -3.17 12.47
C ASP A 467 15.43 -1.75 12.72
N PHE A 468 14.20 -1.61 13.21
CA PHE A 468 13.50 -0.33 13.40
C PHE A 468 14.34 0.65 14.23
N VAL A 469 14.83 0.22 15.39
CA VAL A 469 15.65 1.06 16.30
C VAL A 469 16.96 1.47 15.63
N SER A 470 17.56 0.62 14.80
CA SER A 470 18.77 0.98 14.05
C SER A 470 18.52 2.02 12.95
N GLY A 471 17.29 2.10 12.43
CA GLY A 471 16.86 3.16 11.51
C GLY A 471 16.60 4.50 12.19
N LEU A 472 16.27 4.50 13.49
CA LEU A 472 16.03 5.74 14.26
C LEU A 472 17.29 6.60 14.38
N ASP A 473 18.46 5.98 14.53
CA ASP A 473 19.78 6.63 14.53
C ASP A 473 19.90 7.64 13.39
N VAL A 474 19.61 7.19 12.17
CA VAL A 474 19.86 7.96 10.94
C VAL A 474 18.90 9.15 10.82
N GLU A 475 17.60 8.94 11.05
CA GLU A 475 16.58 10.01 10.95
C GLU A 475 16.79 11.08 12.05
N ILE A 476 17.12 10.64 13.28
CA ILE A 476 17.42 11.53 14.40
C ILE A 476 18.72 12.30 14.16
N SER A 477 19.78 11.62 13.72
CA SER A 477 21.08 12.25 13.39
C SER A 477 20.94 13.31 12.30
N GLN A 478 20.20 13.05 11.21
CA GLN A 478 19.94 14.04 10.16
C GLN A 478 19.21 15.29 10.69
N ARG A 479 18.23 15.10 11.57
CA ARG A 479 17.47 16.21 12.17
C ARG A 479 18.33 17.05 13.13
N ILE A 480 19.24 16.41 13.87
CA ILE A 480 20.24 17.11 14.69
C ILE A 480 21.26 17.85 13.80
N ASP A 481 21.81 17.21 12.77
CA ASP A 481 22.84 17.79 11.91
C ASP A 481 22.34 18.99 11.11
N SER A 482 21.07 18.97 10.66
CA SER A 482 20.44 20.16 10.05
C SER A 482 20.33 21.34 11.04
N THR A 483 20.01 21.05 12.31
CA THR A 483 19.92 22.06 13.37
C THR A 483 21.30 22.59 13.77
N LEU A 484 22.32 21.71 13.81
CA LEU A 484 23.71 22.08 14.10
C LEU A 484 24.31 22.96 13.00
N THR A 485 23.99 22.70 11.73
CA THR A 485 24.49 23.50 10.60
C THR A 485 24.01 24.95 10.73
N VAL A 486 22.74 25.17 11.08
CA VAL A 486 22.19 26.52 11.33
C VAL A 486 22.90 27.23 12.49
N ALA A 487 23.26 26.51 13.56
CA ALA A 487 24.01 27.07 14.68
C ALA A 487 25.48 27.39 14.34
N GLN A 488 26.13 26.55 13.52
CA GLN A 488 27.49 26.77 13.04
C GLN A 488 27.58 27.96 12.07
N ASP A 489 26.63 28.08 11.14
CA ASP A 489 26.53 29.23 10.23
C ASP A 489 26.29 30.52 11.01
N ALA A 490 25.44 30.50 12.05
CA ALA A 490 25.22 31.66 12.92
C ALA A 490 26.50 32.08 13.67
N LEU A 491 27.32 31.12 14.13
CA LEU A 491 28.60 31.40 14.77
C LEU A 491 29.62 31.99 13.80
N ALA A 492 29.78 31.40 12.61
CA ALA A 492 30.72 31.91 11.60
C ALA A 492 30.39 33.34 11.13
N ASN A 493 29.10 33.65 10.96
CA ASN A 493 28.64 35.01 10.65
C ASN A 493 28.93 36.01 11.79
N LEU A 494 28.86 35.56 13.05
CA LEU A 494 29.17 36.37 14.22
C LEU A 494 30.68 36.64 14.35
N GLU A 495 31.52 35.65 14.13
CA GLU A 495 32.99 35.81 14.12
C GLU A 495 33.46 36.78 13.03
N GLN A 496 32.88 36.67 11.82
CA GLN A 496 33.17 37.59 10.72
C GLN A 496 32.79 39.04 11.09
N ALA A 497 31.60 39.26 11.66
CA ALA A 497 31.15 40.59 12.09
C ALA A 497 32.04 41.20 13.18
N THR A 498 32.61 40.39 14.08
CA THR A 498 33.56 40.84 15.11
C THR A 498 34.92 41.22 14.49
N ALA A 499 35.41 40.46 13.50
CA ALA A 499 36.65 40.81 12.79
C ALA A 499 36.52 42.16 12.04
N ASP A 500 35.37 42.39 11.40
CA ASP A 500 35.06 43.65 10.72
C ASP A 500 34.91 44.83 11.72
N TYR A 501 34.46 44.56 12.96
CA TYR A 501 34.35 45.55 14.04
C TYR A 501 35.70 46.05 14.55
N GLU A 502 36.62 45.16 14.92
CA GLU A 502 37.94 45.54 15.47
C GLU A 502 38.74 46.39 14.45
N PHE A 503 38.54 46.06 13.18
CA PHE A 503 39.11 46.76 12.04
C PHE A 503 38.62 48.20 11.89
N GLU A 504 37.31 48.43 11.91
CA GLU A 504 36.70 49.78 11.92
C GLU A 504 37.20 50.63 13.10
N LEU A 505 37.40 50.00 14.26
CA LEU A 505 37.90 50.66 15.47
C LEU A 505 39.36 51.14 15.29
N SER A 506 40.19 50.35 14.61
CA SER A 506 41.57 50.72 14.25
C SER A 506 41.63 51.93 13.30
N LEU A 507 40.74 51.98 12.32
CA LEU A 507 40.66 53.05 11.32
C LEU A 507 40.09 54.35 11.90
N ARG A 508 39.13 54.25 12.83
CA ARG A 508 38.64 55.39 13.61
C ARG A 508 39.73 55.97 14.51
N GLY A 509 40.53 55.12 15.17
CA GLY A 509 41.72 55.54 15.90
C GLY A 509 42.72 56.27 15.01
N LEU A 510 42.98 55.75 13.81
CA LEU A 510 43.86 56.40 12.84
C LEU A 510 43.32 57.77 12.37
N ARG A 511 42.01 57.89 12.08
CA ARG A 511 41.38 59.19 11.73
C ARG A 511 41.54 60.24 12.84
N GLN A 512 41.66 59.85 14.11
CA GLN A 512 41.97 60.77 15.22
C GLN A 512 43.45 61.19 15.27
N VAL A 513 44.37 60.29 14.91
CA VAL A 513 45.83 60.53 14.98
C VAL A 513 46.37 61.28 13.73
N LEU A 514 45.77 61.03 12.56
CA LEU A 514 46.20 61.60 11.27
C LEU A 514 46.30 63.14 11.25
N PRO A 515 45.34 63.93 11.78
CA PRO A 515 45.46 65.39 11.84
C PRO A 515 46.72 65.87 12.58
N GLY A 516 47.13 65.16 13.64
CA GLY A 516 48.36 65.40 14.38
C GLY A 516 49.60 65.15 13.52
N ILE A 517 49.70 63.96 12.91
CA ILE A 517 50.81 63.59 12.01
C ILE A 517 50.95 64.60 10.87
N ILE A 518 49.84 64.98 10.22
CA ILE A 518 49.83 65.96 9.11
C ILE A 518 50.30 67.34 9.60
N SER A 519 49.91 67.76 10.80
CA SER A 519 50.36 69.03 11.38
C SER A 519 51.87 69.01 11.68
N THR A 520 52.37 67.94 12.29
CA THR A 520 53.81 67.79 12.59
C THR A 520 54.66 67.71 11.32
N ALA A 521 54.19 67.02 10.28
CA ALA A 521 54.89 66.92 8.99
C ALA A 521 54.95 68.28 8.27
N LEU A 522 53.85 69.05 8.25
CA LEU A 522 53.84 70.41 7.72
C LEU A 522 54.77 71.34 8.50
N GLN A 523 54.73 71.30 9.82
CA GLN A 523 55.62 72.11 10.67
C GLN A 523 57.10 71.76 10.44
N THR A 524 57.43 70.47 10.35
CA THR A 524 58.80 70.00 10.02
C THR A 524 59.26 70.53 8.67
N ILE A 525 58.39 70.53 7.65
CA ILE A 525 58.69 71.14 6.34
C ILE A 525 58.91 72.65 6.46
N ASP A 526 58.06 73.36 7.20
CA ASP A 526 58.14 74.82 7.34
C ASP A 526 59.41 75.26 8.09
N ASP A 527 59.75 74.56 9.18
CA ASP A 527 61.00 74.78 9.93
C ASP A 527 62.24 74.52 9.06
N LYS A 528 62.27 73.39 8.31
CA LYS A 528 63.40 73.07 7.42
C LYS A 528 63.49 73.94 6.17
N VAL A 529 62.38 74.51 5.71
CA VAL A 529 62.36 75.57 4.69
C VAL A 529 62.95 76.86 5.23
N ALA A 530 62.60 77.26 6.46
CA ALA A 530 63.15 78.45 7.10
C ALA A 530 64.67 78.31 7.33
N GLU A 531 65.12 77.18 7.87
CA GLU A 531 66.54 76.83 7.99
C GLU A 531 67.27 76.88 6.64
N GLY A 532 66.71 76.22 5.61
CA GLY A 532 67.31 76.16 4.27
C GLY A 532 67.40 77.50 3.55
N ILE A 533 66.42 78.39 3.74
CA ILE A 533 66.46 79.77 3.23
C ILE A 533 67.51 80.59 3.97
N ALA A 534 67.54 80.52 5.30
CA ALA A 534 68.50 81.28 6.12
C ALA A 534 69.95 80.87 5.82
N GLU A 535 70.23 79.56 5.78
CA GLU A 535 71.54 79.02 5.46
C GLU A 535 71.94 79.31 4.00
N GLY A 536 70.99 79.19 3.07
CA GLY A 536 71.21 79.55 1.66
C GLY A 536 71.60 81.03 1.48
N ARG A 537 70.93 81.94 2.20
CA ARG A 537 71.21 83.38 2.19
C ARG A 537 72.54 83.73 2.85
N ARG A 538 72.80 83.22 4.08
CA ARG A 538 74.08 83.41 4.77
C ARG A 538 75.25 83.02 3.87
N ARG A 539 75.15 81.85 3.22
CA ARG A 539 76.14 81.36 2.26
C ARG A 539 76.28 82.25 1.01
N ALA A 540 75.18 82.79 0.50
CA ALA A 540 75.18 83.69 -0.65
C ALA A 540 75.83 85.05 -0.32
N GLU A 541 75.53 85.61 0.85
CA GLU A 541 76.15 86.84 1.38
C GLU A 541 77.66 86.66 1.60
N GLU A 542 78.09 85.51 2.14
CA GLU A 542 79.50 85.13 2.29
C GLU A 542 80.22 85.04 0.94
N GLU A 543 79.61 84.42 -0.07
CA GLU A 543 80.19 84.31 -1.41
C GLU A 543 80.35 85.69 -2.08
N VAL A 544 79.33 86.55 -1.98
CA VAL A 544 79.37 87.91 -2.54
C VAL A 544 80.40 88.77 -1.80
N SER A 545 80.45 88.68 -0.47
CA SER A 545 81.40 89.40 0.38
C SER A 545 82.86 88.96 0.14
N SER A 546 83.09 87.66 -0.11
CA SER A 546 84.43 87.13 -0.45
C SER A 546 85.03 87.72 -1.75
N ARG A 547 84.17 88.25 -2.62
CA ARG A 547 84.54 88.93 -3.89
C ARG A 547 84.66 90.45 -3.73
N GLY A 548 84.47 90.99 -2.53
CA GLY A 548 84.41 92.43 -2.30
C GLY A 548 83.21 93.11 -2.97
N ALA A 549 82.12 92.37 -3.18
CA ALA A 549 80.89 92.87 -3.82
C ALA A 549 79.78 93.14 -2.79
N VAL A 550 78.73 93.86 -3.21
CA VAL A 550 77.54 94.18 -2.41
C VAL A 550 76.42 93.21 -2.76
N TYR A 551 75.82 92.56 -1.75
CA TYR A 551 74.64 91.71 -1.93
C TYR A 551 73.39 92.55 -2.21
N CYS A 552 72.58 92.16 -3.20
CA CYS A 552 71.42 92.95 -3.63
C CYS A 552 70.10 92.20 -3.46
N SER A 553 69.99 90.98 -3.99
CA SER A 553 68.78 90.17 -3.88
C SER A 553 69.03 88.72 -4.27
N ASP A 554 68.06 87.86 -3.97
CA ASP A 554 68.09 86.44 -4.29
C ASP A 554 66.69 85.91 -4.61
N ASN A 555 66.62 84.77 -5.29
CA ASN A 555 65.38 84.01 -5.49
C ASN A 555 65.31 82.73 -4.63
N ILE A 556 66.15 82.58 -3.60
CA ILE A 556 66.25 81.38 -2.76
C ILE A 556 64.91 81.06 -2.09
N PRO A 557 64.17 82.00 -1.46
CA PRO A 557 62.83 81.71 -0.93
C PRO A 557 61.86 81.16 -1.96
N SER A 558 61.85 81.69 -3.19
CA SER A 558 60.94 81.24 -4.24
C SER A 558 61.25 79.80 -4.65
N ILE A 559 62.55 79.51 -4.85
CA ILE A 559 63.02 78.19 -5.29
C ILE A 559 62.91 77.14 -4.18
N VAL A 560 63.24 77.47 -2.94
CA VAL A 560 63.10 76.56 -1.79
C VAL A 560 61.63 76.25 -1.50
N ASN A 561 60.73 77.23 -1.55
CA ASN A 561 59.29 76.96 -1.46
C ASN A 561 58.77 76.14 -2.65
N GLY A 562 59.36 76.32 -3.84
CA GLY A 562 59.08 75.49 -5.03
C GLY A 562 59.41 74.01 -4.84
N ILE A 563 60.50 73.68 -4.14
CA ILE A 563 60.88 72.27 -3.83
C ILE A 563 59.80 71.57 -3.00
N VAL A 564 59.35 72.21 -1.93
CA VAL A 564 58.47 71.58 -0.94
C VAL A 564 56.98 71.69 -1.29
N LYS A 565 56.61 72.51 -2.29
CA LYS A 565 55.22 72.69 -2.69
C LYS A 565 54.47 71.36 -2.95
N PRO A 566 55.01 70.37 -3.71
CA PRO A 566 54.33 69.09 -3.91
C PRO A 566 54.10 68.29 -2.62
N TYR A 567 54.94 68.50 -1.59
CA TYR A 567 54.81 67.85 -0.29
C TYR A 567 53.70 68.53 0.53
N ARG A 568 53.68 69.88 0.57
CA ARG A 568 52.60 70.66 1.22
C ARG A 568 51.24 70.40 0.56
N ASP A 569 51.17 70.42 -0.77
CA ASP A 569 49.93 70.19 -1.52
C ASP A 569 49.33 68.80 -1.23
N ALA A 570 50.18 67.76 -1.10
CA ALA A 570 49.74 66.41 -0.73
C ALA A 570 49.25 66.31 0.73
N LEU A 571 49.96 66.93 1.68
CA LEU A 571 49.56 67.01 3.10
C LEU A 571 48.21 67.75 3.27
N ILE A 572 47.98 68.81 2.49
CA ILE A 572 46.71 69.55 2.47
C ILE A 572 45.59 68.73 1.85
N ARG A 573 45.84 68.03 0.73
CA ARG A 573 44.86 67.11 0.11
C ARG A 573 44.44 66.02 1.10
N MET A 574 45.40 65.40 1.79
CA MET A 574 45.13 64.39 2.81
C MET A 574 44.32 64.96 3.99
N ARG A 575 44.65 66.16 4.49
CA ARG A 575 43.84 66.84 5.51
C ARG A 575 42.39 67.03 5.07
N ASN A 576 42.17 67.42 3.81
CA ASN A 576 40.83 67.64 3.27
C ASN A 576 40.07 66.32 3.11
N ALA A 577 40.73 65.23 2.71
CA ALA A 577 40.15 63.89 2.62
C ALA A 577 39.75 63.35 4.00
N VAL A 578 40.60 63.50 5.03
CA VAL A 578 40.32 63.09 6.42
C VAL A 578 39.18 63.89 7.05
N ASN A 579 39.05 65.17 6.69
CA ASN A 579 38.00 66.05 7.21
C ASN A 579 36.65 65.92 6.48
N ASN A 580 36.55 65.10 5.44
CA ASN A 580 35.27 64.87 4.75
C ASN A 580 34.38 63.96 5.61
N GLN A 581 33.18 64.43 5.95
CA GLN A 581 32.24 63.71 6.82
C GLN A 581 31.31 62.75 6.05
N THR A 582 31.28 62.83 4.72
CA THR A 582 30.55 61.86 3.89
C THR A 582 31.46 60.66 3.60
N ASP A 583 31.08 59.47 4.09
CA ASP A 583 31.80 58.22 3.82
C ASP A 583 31.07 57.44 2.72
N ASN A 584 31.67 57.39 1.53
CA ASN A 584 31.20 56.65 0.35
C ASN A 584 32.40 56.15 -0.47
N ASP A 585 32.17 55.24 -1.41
CA ASP A 585 33.24 54.60 -2.20
C ASP A 585 34.20 55.59 -2.87
N GLN A 586 33.69 56.71 -3.40
CA GLN A 586 34.52 57.73 -4.03
C GLN A 586 35.44 58.43 -3.02
N THR A 587 34.95 58.71 -1.82
CA THR A 587 35.77 59.28 -0.72
C THR A 587 36.74 58.27 -0.12
N ARG A 588 36.41 56.97 -0.10
CA ARG A 588 37.31 55.89 0.32
C ARG A 588 38.48 55.73 -0.66
N VAL A 589 38.22 55.70 -1.97
CA VAL A 589 39.29 55.68 -3.00
C VAL A 589 40.19 56.92 -2.90
N GLU A 590 39.63 58.10 -2.65
CA GLU A 590 40.38 59.34 -2.46
C GLU A 590 41.24 59.32 -1.17
N LEU A 591 40.73 58.71 -0.09
CA LEU A 591 41.44 58.53 1.17
C LEU A 591 42.61 57.53 1.04
N GLU A 592 42.39 56.38 0.39
CA GLU A 592 43.47 55.42 0.07
C GLU A 592 44.58 56.10 -0.74
N ALA A 593 44.20 56.75 -1.85
CA ALA A 593 45.15 57.45 -2.72
C ALA A 593 45.95 58.52 -1.96
N SER A 594 45.31 59.22 -1.02
CA SER A 594 45.96 60.24 -0.20
C SER A 594 46.88 59.66 0.87
N LEU A 595 46.51 58.55 1.52
CA LEU A 595 47.35 57.80 2.45
C LEU A 595 48.63 57.28 1.77
N ARG A 596 48.49 56.58 0.63
CA ARG A 596 49.64 56.10 -0.16
C ARG A 596 50.51 57.26 -0.64
N LYS A 597 49.88 58.37 -1.05
CA LYS A 597 50.63 59.54 -1.51
C LYS A 597 51.44 60.17 -0.38
N LEU A 598 50.90 60.25 0.83
CA LEU A 598 51.62 60.73 2.01
C LEU A 598 52.78 59.81 2.40
N ALA A 599 52.57 58.48 2.41
CA ALA A 599 53.62 57.50 2.66
C ALA A 599 54.80 57.63 1.66
N SER A 600 54.54 58.01 0.41
CA SER A 600 55.56 58.26 -0.63
C SER A 600 56.37 59.56 -0.47
N LEU A 601 56.13 60.34 0.59
CA LEU A 601 56.72 61.66 0.82
C LEU A 601 57.50 61.71 2.15
N ASP A 602 58.02 60.56 2.56
CA ASP A 602 58.82 60.33 3.78
C ASP A 602 60.07 61.19 3.89
N ARG A 603 60.69 61.57 2.76
CA ARG A 603 61.92 62.37 2.73
C ARG A 603 61.89 63.43 1.63
N VAL A 604 62.40 64.63 1.96
CA VAL A 604 62.82 65.63 0.99
C VAL A 604 64.31 65.44 0.76
N ASN A 605 64.73 65.08 -0.46
CA ASN A 605 66.13 65.13 -0.88
C ASN A 605 66.19 65.74 -2.29
N LYS A 606 66.51 67.04 -2.38
CA LYS A 606 66.57 67.80 -3.64
C LYS A 606 67.67 68.85 -3.58
N THR A 607 68.38 68.99 -4.70
CA THR A 607 69.31 70.11 -4.95
C THR A 607 68.80 70.91 -6.14
N VAL A 608 68.80 72.23 -6.02
CA VAL A 608 68.32 73.18 -7.04
C VAL A 608 69.24 74.38 -7.14
N THR A 609 69.32 74.98 -8.31
CA THR A 609 70.18 76.15 -8.54
C THR A 609 69.39 77.45 -8.36
N ALA A 610 69.75 78.22 -7.34
CA ALA A 610 69.26 79.57 -7.10
C ALA A 610 70.17 80.63 -7.73
N THR A 611 69.61 81.79 -8.01
CA THR A 611 70.29 82.95 -8.58
C THR A 611 70.44 84.03 -7.52
N ILE A 612 71.67 84.49 -7.34
CA ILE A 612 72.07 85.56 -6.43
C ILE A 612 72.40 86.78 -7.28
N THR A 613 71.87 87.94 -6.90
CA THR A 613 72.14 89.23 -7.55
C THR A 613 73.02 90.07 -6.64
N TRP A 614 74.09 90.62 -7.21
CA TRP A 614 75.10 91.41 -6.51
C TRP A 614 75.57 92.59 -7.35
N GLY A 615 76.26 93.56 -6.75
CA GLY A 615 76.77 94.75 -7.42
C GLY A 615 78.18 95.14 -6.96
N LEU A 616 78.85 96.00 -7.72
CA LEU A 616 80.17 96.52 -7.35
C LEU A 616 80.06 97.61 -6.26
N PRO A 617 81.02 97.74 -5.33
CA PRO A 617 80.92 98.70 -4.21
C PRO A 617 80.62 100.15 -4.60
N ILE A 618 81.15 100.60 -5.74
CA ILE A 618 80.99 101.97 -6.27
C ILE A 618 79.61 102.24 -6.87
N THR A 619 78.91 101.22 -7.38
CA THR A 619 77.56 101.35 -7.97
C THR A 619 76.47 100.80 -7.05
N ALA A 620 76.87 100.08 -6.00
CA ALA A 620 76.01 99.16 -5.25
C ALA A 620 75.11 98.37 -6.23
N CYS A 621 73.82 98.29 -5.93
CA CYS A 621 72.83 97.55 -6.70
C CYS A 621 72.27 98.28 -7.94
N ALA A 622 72.84 99.42 -8.34
CA ALA A 622 72.38 100.16 -9.52
C ALA A 622 72.79 99.50 -10.85
N VAL A 623 73.86 98.69 -10.85
CA VAL A 623 74.30 97.88 -12.00
C VAL A 623 74.47 96.43 -11.51
N PRO A 624 73.42 95.60 -11.59
CA PRO A 624 73.44 94.26 -11.03
C PRO A 624 74.14 93.23 -11.93
N PHE A 625 74.87 92.32 -11.29
CA PHE A 625 75.41 91.09 -11.85
C PHE A 625 74.73 89.88 -11.18
N THR A 626 74.70 88.74 -11.85
CA THR A 626 74.10 87.51 -11.33
C THR A 626 75.12 86.38 -11.21
N SER A 627 74.89 85.49 -10.25
CA SER A 627 75.63 84.23 -10.09
C SER A 627 74.69 83.12 -9.63
N ASN A 628 74.99 81.89 -10.04
CA ASN A 628 74.17 80.72 -9.75
C ASN A 628 74.80 79.86 -8.64
N ARG A 629 73.99 79.39 -7.71
CA ARG A 629 74.42 78.58 -6.55
C ARG A 629 73.45 77.44 -6.27
N ASN A 630 73.98 76.26 -5.97
CA ASN A 630 73.16 75.13 -5.56
C ASN A 630 72.74 75.24 -4.08
N VAL A 631 71.44 75.05 -3.83
CA VAL A 631 70.81 74.92 -2.52
C VAL A 631 70.28 73.50 -2.42
N THR A 632 70.61 72.80 -1.33
CA THR A 632 70.23 71.41 -1.08
C THR A 632 69.34 71.34 0.16
N LEU A 633 68.20 70.68 0.05
CA LEU A 633 67.38 70.24 1.18
C LEU A 633 67.50 68.72 1.27
N ASP A 634 67.94 68.21 2.42
CA ASP A 634 67.90 66.79 2.75
C ASP A 634 67.40 66.59 4.20
N PHE A 635 66.15 66.16 4.36
CA PHE A 635 65.55 65.89 5.67
C PHE A 635 64.37 64.90 5.59
N GLN A 636 64.16 64.17 6.68
CA GLN A 636 63.04 63.26 6.86
C GLN A 636 61.78 64.04 7.29
N VAL A 637 60.65 63.74 6.67
CA VAL A 637 59.32 64.33 6.89
C VAL A 637 58.44 63.41 7.74
N LEU A 638 58.56 62.09 7.54
CA LEU A 638 57.80 61.06 8.27
C LEU A 638 58.76 59.96 8.74
N THR A 639 58.52 59.41 9.94
CA THR A 639 59.29 58.26 10.44
C THR A 639 58.89 56.97 9.72
N ASN A 640 59.78 55.96 9.70
CA ASN A 640 59.48 54.67 9.09
C ASN A 640 58.23 54.01 9.71
N GLU A 641 58.02 54.20 11.01
CA GLU A 641 56.83 53.73 11.71
C GLU A 641 55.56 54.42 11.20
N GLN A 642 55.58 55.74 11.01
CA GLN A 642 54.47 56.48 10.40
C GLN A 642 54.22 56.01 8.95
N VAL A 643 55.26 55.75 8.16
CA VAL A 643 55.13 55.23 6.79
C VAL A 643 54.47 53.83 6.77
N ASN A 644 54.85 52.95 7.69
CA ASN A 644 54.24 51.63 7.84
C ASN A 644 52.76 51.74 8.24
N GLN A 645 52.43 52.56 9.25
CA GLN A 645 51.05 52.79 9.70
C GLN A 645 50.17 53.37 8.57
N LEU A 646 50.69 54.32 7.79
CA LEU A 646 49.99 54.92 6.65
C LEU A 646 49.78 53.91 5.49
N THR A 647 50.72 52.99 5.29
CA THR A 647 50.63 51.97 4.23
C THR A 647 49.66 50.87 4.62
N LEU A 648 49.76 50.35 5.85
CA LEU A 648 48.81 49.38 6.42
C LEU A 648 47.38 49.94 6.40
N ALA A 649 47.21 51.22 6.76
CA ALA A 649 45.94 51.89 6.64
C ALA A 649 45.41 51.92 5.20
N ALA A 650 46.25 52.27 4.23
CA ALA A 650 45.87 52.35 2.82
C ALA A 650 45.43 50.99 2.24
N ASP A 651 46.17 49.91 2.53
CA ASP A 651 45.85 48.56 2.06
C ASP A 651 44.49 48.04 2.56
N ASN A 652 44.00 48.67 3.63
CA ASN A 652 42.82 48.32 4.40
C ASN A 652 41.58 49.19 4.09
N VAL A 653 41.71 50.37 3.48
CA VAL A 653 40.57 51.26 3.15
C VAL A 653 39.48 50.56 2.32
N LYS A 654 39.85 49.59 1.48
CA LYS A 654 38.95 48.82 0.61
C LYS A 654 37.98 47.87 1.34
N PHE A 655 38.19 47.61 2.63
CA PHE A 655 37.34 46.73 3.44
C PHE A 655 36.33 47.51 4.31
N ILE A 656 36.34 48.85 4.26
CA ILE A 656 35.39 49.72 4.96
C ILE A 656 34.01 49.64 4.29
N ALA A 657 33.03 49.04 4.97
CA ALA A 657 31.64 49.02 4.55
C ALA A 657 30.83 50.19 5.15
N GLU A 658 29.70 50.52 4.54
CA GLU A 658 28.81 51.61 5.00
C GLU A 658 27.89 51.16 6.15
N THR A 659 28.41 50.99 7.37
CA THR A 659 27.61 50.63 8.55
C THR A 659 27.93 51.45 9.81
N SER A 660 27.18 52.53 10.01
CA SER A 660 27.03 53.19 11.31
C SER A 660 26.11 52.40 12.25
N ASP A 661 26.33 52.57 13.55
CA ASP A 661 25.45 52.26 14.70
C ASP A 661 25.02 50.79 14.97
N ILE A 662 24.90 49.91 13.96
CA ILE A 662 24.57 48.48 14.15
C ILE A 662 25.61 47.77 15.06
N MET A 663 26.86 48.20 14.97
CA MET A 663 28.00 47.62 15.69
C MET A 663 27.91 47.73 17.22
N ILE A 664 27.26 48.77 17.76
CA ILE A 664 27.22 48.99 19.22
C ILE A 664 26.24 48.02 19.89
N SER A 665 25.17 47.61 19.19
CA SER A 665 24.28 46.54 19.66
C SER A 665 24.89 45.14 19.54
N ALA A 666 25.76 44.90 18.57
CA ALA A 666 26.38 43.59 18.36
C ALA A 666 27.33 43.19 19.51
N GLN A 667 28.20 44.11 19.98
CA GLN A 667 29.13 43.82 21.08
C GLN A 667 28.42 43.42 22.38
N ALA A 668 27.33 44.11 22.73
CA ALA A 668 26.54 43.80 23.93
C ALA A 668 25.81 42.45 23.86
N ILE A 669 25.60 41.92 22.64
CA ILE A 669 25.07 40.57 22.40
C ILE A 669 26.21 39.55 22.43
N PHE A 670 27.36 39.85 21.80
CA PHE A 670 28.54 39.00 21.79
C PHE A 670 29.09 38.73 23.21
N ASP A 671 29.29 39.78 24.01
CA ASP A 671 29.76 39.69 25.39
C ASP A 671 28.78 38.93 26.32
N ALA A 672 27.53 38.76 25.90
CA ALA A 672 26.48 38.03 26.62
C ALA A 672 26.29 36.58 26.12
N VAL A 673 26.96 36.16 25.04
CA VAL A 673 26.81 34.84 24.42
C VAL A 673 28.11 34.02 24.63
N PRO A 674 28.14 33.10 25.60
CA PRO A 674 29.30 32.23 25.80
C PRO A 674 29.41 31.20 24.67
N THR A 675 30.19 31.51 23.64
CA THR A 675 30.35 30.71 22.41
C THR A 675 30.85 29.29 22.66
N GLN A 676 31.80 29.08 23.57
CA GLN A 676 32.24 27.73 23.95
C GLN A 676 31.14 26.96 24.68
N GLU A 677 30.34 27.61 25.53
CA GLU A 677 29.23 26.95 26.24
C GLU A 677 28.15 26.48 25.25
N ILE A 678 27.91 27.22 24.16
CA ILE A 678 26.99 26.79 23.09
C ILE A 678 27.53 25.53 22.39
N LEU A 679 28.81 25.48 22.04
CA LEU A 679 29.42 24.29 21.42
C LEU A 679 29.41 23.09 22.38
N ASP A 680 29.80 23.28 23.64
CA ASP A 680 29.78 22.24 24.67
C ASP A 680 28.35 21.73 24.93
N ARG A 681 27.34 22.61 24.88
CA ARG A 681 25.92 22.24 25.00
C ARG A 681 25.39 21.52 23.77
N LEU A 682 25.90 21.81 22.57
CA LEU A 682 25.55 21.12 21.32
C LEU A 682 26.15 19.72 21.27
N ASP A 683 27.43 19.56 21.64
CA ASP A 683 28.07 18.25 21.75
C ASP A 683 27.44 17.41 22.87
N LYS A 684 27.09 18.04 24.00
CA LYS A 684 26.33 17.38 25.06
C LYS A 684 24.94 16.96 24.57
N LEU A 685 24.21 17.82 23.84
CA LEU A 685 22.91 17.46 23.26
C LEU A 685 23.02 16.27 22.29
N LYS A 686 24.08 16.23 21.46
CA LYS A 686 24.38 15.06 20.61
C LYS A 686 24.63 13.79 21.43
N GLN A 687 25.39 13.86 22.51
CA GLN A 687 25.65 12.71 23.38
C GLN A 687 24.41 12.28 24.16
N ASP A 688 23.65 13.22 24.72
CA ASP A 688 22.42 12.96 25.46
C ASP A 688 21.38 12.30 24.54
N ILE A 689 21.19 12.79 23.30
CA ILE A 689 20.30 12.14 22.34
C ILE A 689 20.86 10.78 21.88
N ALA A 690 22.16 10.62 21.61
CA ALA A 690 22.72 9.31 21.25
C ALA A 690 22.59 8.27 22.38
N ASN A 691 22.64 8.71 23.64
CA ASN A 691 22.36 7.87 24.81
C ASN A 691 20.85 7.59 24.95
N GLN A 692 19.99 8.55 24.62
CA GLN A 692 18.55 8.38 24.61
C GLN A 692 18.10 7.42 23.50
N VAL A 693 18.66 7.49 22.29
CA VAL A 693 18.45 6.53 21.20
C VAL A 693 18.86 5.12 21.63
N LYS A 694 19.98 4.97 22.33
CA LYS A 694 20.37 3.68 22.94
C LYS A 694 19.39 3.19 24.01
N SER A 695 18.69 4.09 24.72
CA SER A 695 17.68 3.66 25.70
C SER A 695 16.45 3.03 25.07
N TYR A 696 16.17 3.30 23.78
CA TYR A 696 15.11 2.63 23.02
C TYR A 696 15.56 1.30 22.39
N SER A 697 16.73 0.74 22.74
CA SER A 697 17.14 -0.59 22.28
C SER A 697 16.16 -1.69 22.66
N ASP A 698 15.41 -1.47 23.75
CA ASP A 698 14.45 -2.42 24.31
C ASP A 698 13.01 -2.11 23.88
N PHE A 699 12.82 -1.28 22.84
CA PHE A 699 11.51 -1.01 22.24
C PHE A 699 10.97 -2.27 21.55
N ALA A 700 9.84 -2.77 22.04
CA ALA A 700 9.19 -3.99 21.53
C ALA A 700 8.10 -3.65 20.49
N GLY A 701 7.33 -2.61 20.74
CA GLY A 701 6.23 -2.23 19.85
C GLY A 701 5.36 -1.10 20.38
N VAL A 702 4.24 -0.91 19.69
CA VAL A 702 3.23 0.11 19.97
C VAL A 702 1.85 -0.52 19.90
N GLY A 703 0.84 0.12 20.49
CA GLY A 703 -0.51 -0.43 20.41
C GLY A 703 -1.60 0.49 20.93
N PHE A 704 -2.80 -0.05 20.98
CA PHE A 704 -3.94 0.60 21.63
C PHE A 704 -4.89 -0.41 22.25
N ILE A 705 -5.65 0.07 23.24
CA ILE A 705 -6.82 -0.61 23.79
C ILE A 705 -8.04 0.24 23.42
N LYS A 706 -9.01 -0.33 22.70
CA LYS A 706 -10.31 0.30 22.44
C LYS A 706 -11.32 -0.25 23.43
N ASN A 707 -11.90 0.61 24.27
CA ASN A 707 -12.98 0.23 25.17
C ASN A 707 -14.31 0.16 24.39
N HIS A 708 -15.02 -0.97 24.46
CA HIS A 708 -16.26 -1.18 23.70
C HIS A 708 -17.46 -0.41 24.25
N ASN A 709 -17.44 -0.06 25.54
CA ASN A 709 -18.53 0.65 26.20
C ASN A 709 -18.44 2.17 26.04
N SER A 710 -17.23 2.75 26.13
CA SER A 710 -17.01 4.21 25.96
C SER A 710 -16.57 4.62 24.54
N ASN A 711 -16.17 3.67 23.68
CA ASN A 711 -15.48 3.90 22.40
C ASN A 711 -14.17 4.70 22.52
N GLU A 712 -13.60 4.81 23.72
CA GLU A 712 -12.31 5.48 23.93
C GLU A 712 -11.14 4.59 23.52
N PHE A 713 -10.10 5.22 22.97
CA PHE A 713 -8.84 4.58 22.60
C PHE A 713 -7.72 5.01 23.55
N ILE A 714 -7.10 4.05 24.21
CA ILE A 714 -5.91 4.25 25.05
C ILE A 714 -4.69 3.73 24.28
N PHE A 715 -3.86 4.65 23.78
CA PHE A 715 -2.65 4.31 23.05
C PHE A 715 -1.49 4.03 24.01
N PHE A 716 -0.60 3.12 23.64
CA PHE A 716 0.55 2.74 24.46
C PHE A 716 1.82 2.44 23.63
N ILE A 717 2.95 2.43 24.33
CA ILE A 717 4.26 1.97 23.86
C ILE A 717 4.76 0.87 24.81
N GLU A 718 5.42 -0.15 24.25
CA GLU A 718 6.08 -1.20 25.02
C GLU A 718 7.60 -1.11 24.89
N GLN A 719 8.29 -0.94 26.02
CA GLN A 719 9.73 -0.77 26.10
C GLN A 719 10.26 -1.44 27.37
N GLY A 720 11.29 -2.29 27.25
CA GLY A 720 11.89 -2.99 28.39
C GLY A 720 10.96 -3.97 29.12
N GLY A 721 9.84 -4.35 28.49
CA GLY A 721 8.76 -5.12 29.12
C GLY A 721 7.78 -4.29 29.96
N GLU A 722 7.92 -2.97 30.01
CA GLU A 722 6.94 -2.05 30.60
C GLU A 722 6.06 -1.41 29.51
N ARG A 723 4.78 -1.18 29.85
CA ARG A 723 3.80 -0.52 28.97
C ARG A 723 3.49 0.88 29.49
N THR A 724 3.69 1.89 28.65
CA THR A 724 3.43 3.31 28.98
C THR A 724 2.31 3.87 28.10
N ASN A 725 1.28 4.45 28.72
CA ASN A 725 0.19 5.12 28.01
C ASN A 725 0.63 6.47 27.43
N VAL A 726 0.19 6.79 26.22
CA VAL A 726 0.63 7.96 25.44
C VAL A 726 -0.54 8.64 24.72
N ALA A 727 -0.30 9.85 24.19
CA ALA A 727 -1.26 10.51 23.30
C ALA A 727 -1.42 9.74 21.97
N SER A 728 -2.53 9.92 21.25
CA SER A 728 -2.78 9.20 19.99
C SER A 728 -1.79 9.53 18.87
N PHE A 729 -1.45 8.52 18.06
CA PHE A 729 -0.49 8.59 16.96
C PHE A 729 -0.79 7.54 15.89
N ASN A 730 -0.10 7.60 14.76
CA ASN A 730 -0.19 6.57 13.71
C ASN A 730 0.77 5.41 14.04
N LEU A 731 0.19 4.24 14.34
CA LEU A 731 0.88 3.01 14.77
C LEU A 731 1.91 2.49 13.76
N PHE A 732 1.74 2.80 12.47
CA PHE A 732 2.59 2.33 11.39
C PHE A 732 3.42 3.46 10.76
N ASP A 733 3.52 4.62 11.41
CA ASP A 733 4.35 5.72 10.94
C ASP A 733 5.59 5.94 11.83
N PRO A 734 6.79 5.59 11.34
CA PRO A 734 8.03 5.78 12.09
C PRO A 734 8.18 7.19 12.68
N LYS A 735 7.82 8.24 11.92
CA LYS A 735 7.95 9.64 12.36
C LYS A 735 6.99 9.97 13.51
N SER A 736 5.76 9.46 13.44
CA SER A 736 4.79 9.56 14.53
C SER A 736 5.26 8.83 15.79
N ILE A 737 5.84 7.63 15.65
CA ILE A 737 6.41 6.85 16.76
C ILE A 737 7.61 7.59 17.38
N VAL A 738 8.56 8.09 16.57
CA VAL A 738 9.73 8.88 17.04
C VAL A 738 9.28 10.05 17.91
N LYS A 739 8.23 10.77 17.48
CA LYS A 739 7.72 11.95 18.19
C LYS A 739 7.13 11.62 19.57
N ILE A 740 6.61 10.42 19.77
CA ILE A 740 6.13 9.97 21.09
C ILE A 740 7.29 9.45 21.95
N LEU A 741 8.24 8.72 21.35
CA LEU A 741 9.45 8.24 22.05
C LEU A 741 10.31 9.41 22.53
N VAL A 742 10.50 10.45 21.71
CA VAL A 742 11.30 11.64 22.00
C VAL A 742 10.45 12.92 21.83
N PRO A 743 9.62 13.30 22.83
CA PRO A 743 8.72 14.46 22.73
C PRO A 743 9.43 15.81 22.55
N ASP A 744 10.70 15.90 22.99
CA ASP A 744 11.49 17.13 23.01
C ASP A 744 12.28 17.39 21.69
N LEU A 745 12.06 16.59 20.64
CA LEU A 745 12.64 16.74 19.28
C LEU A 745 11.62 17.18 18.22
#